data_AF-A0A940L1D6-F1
#
_entry.id   AF-A0A940L1D6-F1
#
_cell.length_a   1.000
_cell.length_b   1.000
_cell.length_c   1.000
_cell.angle_alpha   90.00
_cell.angle_beta   90.00
_cell.angle_gamma   90.00
#
_symmetry.space_group_name_H-M   'P 1'
#
loop_
_entity.id
_entity.type
_entity.pdbx_description
1 polymer ?
#
loop_
_entity_poly.entity_id
_entity_poly.type
_entity_poly.pdbx_seq_one_letter_code
_entity_poly.pdbx_strand_id
1 'polypeptide(L)'
;MGQDRIIRRAARIALQRLVFLGAAAAPNGYAAPVDIAGPPGSVAFGINVVVLPNGNFVVTDHKANLTAQNAGAVHLYTPAGVLISTLRGDKPDDFVGGGGIVVLKNGNFVVLSPGWNNATSLRAGAATWVDGVRGLSGTVSSDNSLVGTQTDDNVGSHGATPLTNGNYVVISSRWKNGDAESAGAVTWADGRSGASGAVSGSNSLIGTAPYDSVGDGDWPQSDHVVALSNGNYVVVSSRWSNGSANAVGAVTWGDGNVGVHGEVSTSNSLVGTRENDKIGSHGIAVLTNGNYVVTSAFWHNGEMGDAGAATWVDGRRGLSGAVSPLNSLVGTTGGDAVGYAQYARTTALDNGNYVVPSTGWSNGAVRYVGAVTWGDGTHGVSGPISARNSLVGTTDHDGVGERLVALANGNYVTSSSTWTNGNVQLAGAATWADGRTGLTGPVTTENSLVGVRGADFVGTEIVALGNGNYVVSSPNWSEDDASARGAVTWGDGKIGTTGPVSTRNSVVKTVQSDRGGIVALTNGNYVVVSPRWSDDYDSRPDAGAVMWVDGSAPTTGELSADKALVGVHSLEQLGSEPVIALRNGNYLVSSPAWGMPSPIGAVTWANGRSGLSGVVSSTNSMTGPMAESPLGNNGLVPLGDGNYLVLTAPSIASPTQIATVTLVDGARPTIGSAPVETSIRGIVPFNGPKPTYAYDPSRRTLLVGRPSENIVSKTTLKSSAHPRHSERPIPTILLHSRPR
;
A
#
# COMPACT_ATOMS: atom_id res chain seq x y z
N MET A 1 17.35 86.22 -10.61
CA MET A 1 18.22 85.17 -10.02
C MET A 1 17.32 84.08 -9.43
N GLY A 2 17.01 83.07 -10.23
CA GLY A 2 16.15 81.97 -9.86
C GLY A 2 16.65 80.71 -10.57
N GLN A 3 17.64 80.05 -9.97
CA GLN A 3 18.09 78.71 -10.36
C GLN A 3 18.67 77.88 -9.19
N ASP A 4 18.43 78.26 -7.92
CA ASP A 4 19.15 77.63 -6.79
C ASP A 4 18.27 77.07 -5.66
N ARG A 5 16.97 76.86 -5.92
CA ARG A 5 16.04 76.23 -4.96
C ARG A 5 15.52 74.84 -5.36
N ILE A 6 15.85 74.34 -6.55
CA ILE A 6 15.42 73.01 -7.02
C ILE A 6 16.42 71.90 -6.63
N ILE A 7 17.69 72.23 -6.33
CA ILE A 7 18.73 71.22 -6.06
C ILE A 7 18.75 70.77 -4.57
N ARG A 8 18.23 71.57 -3.62
CA ARG A 8 18.28 71.21 -2.18
C ARG A 8 17.16 70.29 -1.69
N ARG A 9 16.16 69.93 -2.51
CA ARG A 9 15.15 68.90 -2.17
C ARG A 9 15.49 67.50 -2.69
N ALA A 10 16.46 67.35 -3.60
CA ALA A 10 16.90 66.05 -4.09
C ALA A 10 17.94 65.36 -3.17
N ALA A 11 18.60 66.09 -2.26
CA ALA A 11 19.67 65.56 -1.41
C ALA A 11 19.22 65.02 -0.04
N ARG A 12 17.90 64.99 0.28
CA ARG A 12 17.37 64.41 1.53
C ARG A 12 16.65 63.07 1.37
N ILE A 13 16.63 62.49 0.17
CA ILE A 13 16.05 61.15 -0.12
C ILE A 13 17.13 60.09 -0.42
N ALA A 14 18.42 60.45 -0.38
CA ALA A 14 19.51 59.54 -0.77
C ALA A 14 20.42 59.07 0.39
N LEU A 15 20.04 59.28 1.66
CA LEU A 15 20.87 58.86 2.81
C LEU A 15 20.06 58.17 3.92
N GLN A 16 19.26 57.17 3.53
CA GLN A 16 18.74 56.10 4.42
C GLN A 16 18.46 54.85 3.57
N ARG A 17 19.51 54.29 2.95
CA ARG A 17 19.53 52.93 2.41
C ARG A 17 20.84 52.27 2.80
N LEU A 18 20.97 52.00 4.10
CA LEU A 18 21.91 51.02 4.61
C LEU A 18 21.13 50.14 5.61
N VAL A 19 21.25 48.83 5.40
CA VAL A 19 20.76 47.73 6.24
C VAL A 19 19.25 47.49 6.23
N PHE A 20 18.78 46.72 5.25
CA PHE A 20 17.84 45.62 5.42
C PHE A 20 17.94 44.73 4.17
N LEU A 21 18.87 43.76 4.18
CA LEU A 21 18.68 42.54 3.38
C LEU A 21 17.60 41.73 4.10
N GLY A 22 16.35 42.17 3.95
CA GLY A 22 15.19 41.38 4.32
C GLY A 22 14.99 40.33 3.24
N ALA A 23 15.09 39.06 3.62
CA ALA A 23 14.57 37.96 2.82
C ALA A 23 13.17 38.35 2.29
N ALA A 24 13.00 38.37 0.98
CA ALA A 24 11.67 38.45 0.41
C ALA A 24 10.89 37.24 0.95
N ALA A 25 9.89 37.49 1.80
CA ALA A 25 9.00 36.46 2.28
C ALA A 25 8.28 35.88 1.04
N ALA A 26 8.46 34.58 0.79
CA ALA A 26 7.75 33.86 -0.25
C ALA A 26 6.24 34.07 -0.04
N PRO A 27 5.49 34.55 -1.06
CA PRO A 27 4.11 35.01 -0.87
C PRO A 27 3.10 33.90 -0.54
N ASN A 28 3.49 32.62 -0.56
CA ASN A 28 2.54 31.49 -0.53
C ASN A 28 2.70 30.49 0.63
N GLY A 29 3.45 30.82 1.70
CA GLY A 29 3.55 29.90 2.84
C GLY A 29 4.45 28.68 2.61
N TYR A 30 5.40 28.76 1.69
CA TYR A 30 6.39 27.71 1.43
C TYR A 30 7.81 28.15 1.83
N ALA A 31 8.67 27.21 2.21
CA ALA A 31 10.10 27.44 2.41
C ALA A 31 10.88 27.07 1.14
N ALA A 32 11.86 27.90 0.75
CA ALA A 32 12.77 27.54 -0.33
C ALA A 32 13.55 26.25 0.04
N PRO A 33 13.82 25.34 -0.93
CA PRO A 33 14.61 24.15 -0.67
C PRO A 33 16.02 24.48 -0.17
N VAL A 34 16.52 23.64 0.75
CA VAL A 34 17.89 23.69 1.28
C VAL A 34 18.62 22.42 0.86
N ASP A 35 19.81 22.57 0.28
CA ASP A 35 20.62 21.46 -0.21
C ASP A 35 21.65 20.98 0.81
N ILE A 36 21.77 19.67 0.93
CA ILE A 36 22.75 18.96 1.76
C ILE A 36 23.61 18.14 0.82
N ALA A 37 24.86 18.56 0.64
CA ALA A 37 25.82 17.85 -0.20
C ALA A 37 26.28 16.55 0.48
N GLY A 38 26.46 15.51 -0.33
CA GLY A 38 27.08 14.27 0.10
C GLY A 38 28.52 14.49 0.59
N PRO A 39 29.01 13.70 1.57
CA PRO A 39 30.40 13.75 2.00
C PRO A 39 31.40 13.47 0.86
N PRO A 40 32.68 13.87 1.00
CA PRO A 40 33.72 13.51 0.03
C PRO A 40 33.79 12.00 -0.21
N GLY A 41 33.83 11.58 -1.47
CA GLY A 41 33.80 10.16 -1.86
C GLY A 41 32.39 9.63 -2.16
N SER A 42 31.35 10.46 -2.02
CA SER A 42 30.00 10.11 -2.43
C SER A 42 29.86 9.83 -3.93
N VAL A 43 29.02 8.87 -4.27
CA VAL A 43 28.78 8.42 -5.66
C VAL A 43 27.31 8.45 -6.03
N ALA A 44 26.44 8.04 -5.10
CA ALA A 44 24.99 8.05 -5.27
C ALA A 44 24.30 8.53 -3.99
N PHE A 45 24.80 9.61 -3.38
CA PHE A 45 24.24 10.14 -2.13
C PHE A 45 22.78 10.56 -2.30
N GLY A 46 21.90 9.99 -1.46
CA GLY A 46 20.45 10.20 -1.57
C GLY A 46 19.73 9.15 -2.41
N ILE A 47 20.40 8.05 -2.78
CA ILE A 47 19.75 6.92 -3.48
C ILE A 47 18.68 6.22 -2.62
N ASN A 48 18.74 6.40 -1.31
CA ASN A 48 17.62 6.20 -0.40
C ASN A 48 17.67 7.28 0.69
N VAL A 49 16.51 7.80 1.06
CA VAL A 49 16.35 8.76 2.16
C VAL A 49 15.18 8.28 3.03
N VAL A 50 15.39 8.21 4.34
CA VAL A 50 14.37 7.76 5.30
C VAL A 50 14.28 8.75 6.44
N VAL A 51 13.06 9.16 6.83
CA VAL A 51 12.85 9.98 8.02
C VAL A 51 12.48 9.08 9.20
N LEU A 52 13.17 9.28 10.33
CA LEU A 52 12.91 8.60 11.60
C LEU A 52 11.81 9.34 12.39
N PRO A 53 11.09 8.66 13.31
CA PRO A 53 10.03 9.29 14.12
C PRO A 53 10.48 10.52 14.92
N ASN A 54 11.75 10.58 15.32
CA ASN A 54 12.33 11.73 16.03
C ASN A 54 12.65 12.94 15.11
N GLY A 55 12.46 12.80 13.79
CA GLY A 55 12.75 13.82 12.78
C GLY A 55 14.18 13.81 12.25
N ASN A 56 15.07 12.98 12.82
CA ASN A 56 16.34 12.67 12.17
C ASN A 56 16.06 11.96 10.86
N PHE A 57 17.02 11.99 9.94
CA PHE A 57 16.88 11.28 8.68
C PHE A 57 18.17 10.53 8.31
N VAL A 58 17.99 9.39 7.67
CA VAL A 58 19.03 8.50 7.20
C VAL A 58 19.18 8.70 5.69
N VAL A 59 20.41 8.84 5.23
CA VAL A 59 20.75 8.94 3.80
C VAL A 59 21.69 7.80 3.45
N THR A 60 21.37 7.03 2.42
CA THR A 60 22.25 5.99 1.91
C THR A 60 23.05 6.48 0.71
N ASP A 61 24.26 5.97 0.62
CA ASP A 61 25.16 6.07 -0.53
C ASP A 61 25.86 4.72 -0.67
N HIS A 62 25.13 3.70 -1.09
CA HIS A 62 25.66 2.33 -1.10
C HIS A 62 26.79 2.11 -2.12
N LYS A 63 27.09 3.09 -2.97
CA LYS A 63 28.24 3.07 -3.90
C LYS A 63 29.37 4.00 -3.47
N ALA A 64 29.30 4.57 -2.27
CA ALA A 64 30.32 5.50 -1.79
C ALA A 64 31.72 4.87 -1.82
N ASN A 65 32.69 5.66 -2.30
CA ASN A 65 34.10 5.30 -2.42
C ASN A 65 34.90 5.89 -1.25
N LEU A 66 34.45 5.67 -0.01
CA LEU A 66 35.05 6.31 1.18
C LEU A 66 36.36 5.64 1.63
N THR A 67 36.38 4.31 1.61
CA THR A 67 37.47 3.46 2.13
C THR A 67 38.00 2.54 1.04
N ALA A 68 37.10 2.03 0.21
CA ALA A 68 37.37 1.23 -0.98
C ALA A 68 36.30 1.50 -2.04
N GLN A 69 36.51 1.00 -3.26
CA GLN A 69 35.54 1.13 -4.34
C GLN A 69 34.23 0.46 -3.96
N ASN A 70 33.10 1.16 -4.07
CA ASN A 70 31.77 0.65 -3.71
C ASN A 70 31.68 0.09 -2.27
N ALA A 71 32.50 0.59 -1.33
CA ALA A 71 32.39 0.19 0.07
C ALA A 71 31.00 0.51 0.66
N GLY A 72 30.39 1.60 0.17
CA GLY A 72 29.07 2.04 0.58
C GLY A 72 29.06 2.70 1.95
N ALA A 73 28.05 3.54 2.18
CA ALA A 73 27.89 4.29 3.42
C ALA A 73 26.43 4.58 3.74
N VAL A 74 26.15 4.71 5.04
CA VAL A 74 24.89 5.18 5.60
C VAL A 74 25.17 6.29 6.59
N HIS A 75 24.52 7.43 6.36
CA HIS A 75 24.69 8.65 7.12
C HIS A 75 23.42 8.98 7.91
N LEU A 76 23.56 9.27 9.19
CA LEU A 76 22.47 9.76 10.04
C LEU A 76 22.60 11.27 10.21
N TYR A 77 21.53 12.02 9.99
CA TYR A 77 21.50 13.47 10.13
C TYR A 77 20.41 13.92 11.11
N THR A 78 20.67 15.01 11.82
CA THR A 78 19.68 15.76 12.61
C THR A 78 18.58 16.33 11.70
N PRO A 79 17.41 16.76 12.23
CA PRO A 79 16.38 17.39 11.41
C PRO A 79 16.89 18.68 10.74
N ALA A 80 17.93 19.32 11.29
CA ALA A 80 18.54 20.53 10.74
C ALA A 80 19.53 20.25 9.60
N GLY A 81 19.83 18.99 9.28
CA GLY A 81 20.81 18.62 8.25
C GLY A 81 22.26 18.54 8.75
N VAL A 82 22.49 18.55 10.07
CA VAL A 82 23.82 18.32 10.66
C VAL A 82 24.08 16.81 10.77
N LEU A 83 25.24 16.34 10.31
CA LEU A 83 25.65 14.94 10.37
C LEU A 83 25.85 14.47 11.83
N ILE A 84 25.28 13.32 12.17
CA ILE A 84 25.38 12.65 13.48
C ILE A 84 26.41 11.51 13.41
N SER A 85 26.27 10.58 12.45
CA SER A 85 27.14 9.42 12.34
C SER A 85 27.27 8.91 10.90
N THR A 86 28.31 8.12 10.64
CA THR A 86 28.52 7.42 9.36
C THR A 86 28.96 5.97 9.59
N LEU A 87 28.14 5.02 9.16
CA LEU A 87 28.47 3.60 9.05
C LEU A 87 28.94 3.33 7.61
N ARG A 88 30.02 2.56 7.43
CA ARG A 88 30.62 2.32 6.10
C ARG A 88 31.21 0.92 5.93
N GLY A 89 31.41 0.51 4.69
CA GLY A 89 32.23 -0.67 4.37
C GLY A 89 33.72 -0.38 4.53
N ASP A 90 34.53 -1.43 4.48
CA ASP A 90 36.00 -1.36 4.52
C ASP A 90 36.66 -2.09 3.35
N LYS A 91 35.91 -2.86 2.57
CA LYS A 91 36.38 -3.61 1.40
C LYS A 91 35.68 -3.16 0.12
N PRO A 92 36.27 -3.47 -1.05
CA PRO A 92 35.59 -3.27 -2.31
C PRO A 92 34.26 -4.01 -2.35
N ASP A 93 33.25 -3.40 -2.95
CA ASP A 93 31.95 -4.03 -3.19
C ASP A 93 31.22 -4.54 -1.92
N ASP A 94 31.46 -3.90 -0.77
CA ASP A 94 30.69 -4.16 0.45
C ASP A 94 29.25 -3.66 0.34
N PHE A 95 29.02 -2.62 -0.46
CA PHE A 95 27.72 -1.99 -0.68
C PHE A 95 26.93 -1.72 0.61
N VAL A 96 27.58 -1.19 1.66
CA VAL A 96 26.90 -0.95 2.94
C VAL A 96 25.67 -0.06 2.76
N GLY A 97 24.52 -0.52 3.27
CA GLY A 97 23.21 0.10 3.08
C GLY A 97 22.51 -0.24 1.75
N GLY A 98 23.10 -1.10 0.92
CA GLY A 98 22.55 -1.55 -0.35
C GLY A 98 21.29 -2.41 -0.24
N GLY A 99 21.04 -3.02 0.93
CA GLY A 99 19.79 -3.73 1.26
C GLY A 99 18.70 -2.82 1.82
N GLY A 100 18.99 -1.52 2.01
CA GLY A 100 18.05 -0.53 2.53
C GLY A 100 18.09 -0.36 4.05
N ILE A 101 17.14 0.44 4.55
CA ILE A 101 17.01 0.85 5.95
C ILE A 101 15.65 0.42 6.48
N VAL A 102 15.65 -0.31 7.59
CA VAL A 102 14.41 -0.74 8.27
C VAL A 102 14.26 0.07 9.55
N VAL A 103 13.24 0.93 9.62
CA VAL A 103 12.94 1.73 10.82
C VAL A 103 12.13 0.91 11.81
N LEU A 104 12.58 0.87 13.06
CA LEU A 104 11.92 0.17 14.15
C LEU A 104 10.91 1.08 14.86
N LYS A 105 9.90 0.48 15.50
CA LYS A 105 8.86 1.24 16.22
C LYS A 105 9.39 2.11 17.35
N ASN A 106 10.53 1.74 17.93
CA ASN A 106 11.19 2.51 18.98
C ASN A 106 12.04 3.69 18.45
N GLY A 107 12.09 3.90 17.13
CA GLY A 107 12.83 4.98 16.49
C GLY A 107 14.27 4.67 16.13
N ASN A 108 14.79 3.50 16.52
CA ASN A 108 16.06 2.96 16.02
C ASN A 108 15.88 2.38 14.62
N PHE A 109 16.97 1.97 13.97
CA PHE A 109 16.90 1.40 12.63
C PHE A 109 17.94 0.30 12.40
N VAL A 110 17.70 -0.51 11.38
CA VAL A 110 18.61 -1.57 10.93
C VAL A 110 19.11 -1.23 9.54
N VAL A 111 20.41 -1.32 9.34
CA VAL A 111 21.08 -1.18 8.04
C VAL A 111 21.32 -2.57 7.47
N LEU A 112 20.77 -2.84 6.29
CA LEU A 112 20.94 -4.11 5.60
C LEU A 112 22.01 -3.98 4.52
N SER A 113 22.99 -4.88 4.57
CA SER A 113 24.14 -4.90 3.68
C SER A 113 24.41 -6.33 3.19
N PRO A 114 23.49 -6.96 2.43
CA PRO A 114 23.64 -8.35 1.99
C PRO A 114 24.83 -8.59 1.04
N GLY A 115 25.41 -7.51 0.48
CA GLY A 115 26.62 -7.55 -0.32
C GLY A 115 27.93 -7.49 0.49
N TRP A 116 27.86 -7.24 1.80
CA TRP A 116 29.05 -7.02 2.63
C TRP A 116 30.01 -8.22 2.63
N ASN A 117 31.31 -7.95 2.51
CA ASN A 117 32.36 -8.95 2.48
C ASN A 117 33.05 -9.07 3.85
N ASN A 118 33.13 -10.29 4.37
CA ASN A 118 33.89 -10.57 5.59
C ASN A 118 35.39 -10.77 5.25
N ALA A 119 36.20 -11.20 6.21
CA ALA A 119 37.65 -11.38 5.98
C ALA A 119 38.00 -12.49 4.97
N THR A 120 37.13 -13.48 4.78
CA THR A 120 37.42 -14.71 4.03
C THR A 120 36.42 -15.01 2.91
N SER A 121 35.27 -14.33 2.87
CA SER A 121 34.13 -14.69 2.06
C SER A 121 33.46 -13.47 1.44
N LEU A 122 33.16 -13.59 0.14
CA LEU A 122 32.43 -12.58 -0.60
C LEU A 122 30.94 -12.68 -0.30
N ARG A 123 30.26 -11.54 -0.20
CA ARG A 123 28.80 -11.48 -0.04
C ARG A 123 28.31 -12.31 1.16
N ALA A 124 29.10 -12.34 2.23
CA ALA A 124 28.69 -12.93 3.52
C ALA A 124 27.45 -12.21 4.07
N GLY A 125 27.34 -10.91 3.79
CA GLY A 125 26.23 -10.07 4.18
C GLY A 125 26.26 -9.68 5.65
N ALA A 126 25.55 -8.60 5.96
CA ALA A 126 25.46 -8.06 7.32
C ALA A 126 24.12 -7.36 7.56
N ALA A 127 23.62 -7.46 8.80
CA ALA A 127 22.55 -6.63 9.34
C ALA A 127 23.06 -5.89 10.59
N THR A 128 23.07 -4.56 10.54
CA THR A 128 23.65 -3.71 11.59
C THR A 128 22.55 -2.90 12.26
N TRP A 129 22.38 -3.03 13.58
CA TRP A 129 21.50 -2.17 14.35
C TRP A 129 22.14 -0.81 14.62
N VAL A 130 21.35 0.26 14.57
CA VAL A 130 21.82 1.63 14.81
C VAL A 130 20.83 2.40 15.69
N ASP A 131 21.34 3.05 16.73
CA ASP A 131 20.60 3.97 17.59
C ASP A 131 20.13 5.19 16.77
N GLY A 132 18.83 5.46 16.73
CA GLY A 132 18.23 6.51 15.92
C GLY A 132 18.57 7.95 16.37
N VAL A 133 19.18 8.10 17.53
CA VAL A 133 19.61 9.39 18.12
C VAL A 133 21.13 9.51 18.10
N ARG A 134 21.85 8.52 18.61
CA ARG A 134 23.33 8.54 18.72
C ARG A 134 24.02 8.15 17.43
N GLY A 135 23.37 7.34 16.60
CA GLY A 135 23.96 6.74 15.43
C GLY A 135 25.02 5.68 15.75
N LEU A 136 25.70 5.22 14.70
CA LEU A 136 26.83 4.31 14.77
C LEU A 136 27.88 4.80 13.77
N SER A 137 29.11 5.02 14.24
CA SER A 137 30.25 5.46 13.42
C SER A 137 31.31 4.37 13.39
N GLY A 138 31.78 4.01 12.20
CA GLY A 138 32.80 2.99 12.01
C GLY A 138 32.54 2.09 10.83
N THR A 139 33.26 0.97 10.79
CA THR A 139 33.13 -0.06 9.75
C THR A 139 32.20 -1.18 10.21
N VAL A 140 31.49 -1.80 9.28
CA VAL A 140 30.72 -3.03 9.55
C VAL A 140 31.68 -4.17 9.93
N SER A 141 31.36 -4.90 11.01
CA SER A 141 32.11 -6.09 11.45
C SER A 141 31.22 -7.05 12.24
N SER A 142 31.73 -8.23 12.57
CA SER A 142 31.05 -9.20 13.45
C SER A 142 30.81 -8.67 14.87
N ASP A 143 31.50 -7.63 15.31
CA ASP A 143 31.35 -7.08 16.67
C ASP A 143 30.08 -6.25 16.80
N ASN A 144 29.67 -5.59 15.71
CA ASN A 144 28.54 -4.66 15.68
C ASN A 144 27.38 -5.12 14.79
N SER A 145 27.55 -6.22 14.05
CA SER A 145 26.58 -6.70 13.06
C SER A 145 26.39 -8.20 13.15
N LEU A 146 25.18 -8.64 12.83
CA LEU A 146 24.90 -10.04 12.51
C LEU A 146 25.46 -10.31 11.11
N VAL A 147 26.31 -11.33 10.96
CA VAL A 147 27.05 -11.57 9.71
C VAL A 147 27.05 -13.04 9.28
N GLY A 148 27.24 -13.25 7.98
CA GLY A 148 27.51 -14.58 7.41
C GLY A 148 28.98 -14.99 7.57
N THR A 149 29.24 -16.28 7.40
CA THR A 149 30.58 -16.88 7.48
C THR A 149 30.99 -17.56 6.19
N GLN A 150 30.06 -17.82 5.27
CA GLN A 150 30.31 -18.44 3.98
C GLN A 150 30.02 -17.47 2.82
N THR A 151 30.61 -17.77 1.66
CA THR A 151 30.34 -17.02 0.43
C THR A 151 28.88 -17.18 0.03
N ASP A 152 28.23 -16.05 -0.28
CA ASP A 152 26.82 -15.98 -0.66
C ASP A 152 25.82 -16.33 0.45
N ASP A 153 26.22 -16.21 1.72
CA ASP A 153 25.28 -16.25 2.84
C ASP A 153 24.26 -15.12 2.76
N ASN A 154 24.66 -13.96 2.22
CA ASN A 154 23.81 -12.80 1.98
C ASN A 154 22.91 -12.44 3.18
N VAL A 155 23.47 -12.40 4.39
CA VAL A 155 22.71 -12.10 5.61
C VAL A 155 21.92 -10.80 5.46
N GLY A 156 20.63 -10.85 5.80
CA GLY A 156 19.68 -9.73 5.66
C GLY A 156 19.16 -9.48 4.25
N SER A 157 19.41 -10.37 3.28
CA SER A 157 18.96 -10.21 1.88
C SER A 157 17.44 -10.15 1.69
N HIS A 158 16.67 -10.66 2.64
CA HIS A 158 15.19 -10.65 2.59
C HIS A 158 14.60 -9.68 3.60
N GLY A 159 15.40 -8.71 4.06
CA GLY A 159 14.92 -7.66 4.93
C GLY A 159 15.06 -7.97 6.42
N ALA A 160 14.46 -7.09 7.20
CA ALA A 160 14.17 -7.32 8.60
C ALA A 160 12.71 -6.93 8.87
N THR A 161 12.03 -7.67 9.73
CA THR A 161 10.65 -7.43 10.13
C THR A 161 10.63 -6.73 11.49
N PRO A 162 10.21 -5.45 11.58
CA PRO A 162 9.98 -4.79 12.86
C PRO A 162 8.80 -5.43 13.60
N LEU A 163 9.01 -5.79 14.85
CA LEU A 163 7.98 -6.32 15.73
C LEU A 163 7.21 -5.19 16.42
N THR A 164 5.99 -5.52 16.86
CA THR A 164 5.10 -4.53 17.48
C THR A 164 5.57 -4.05 18.86
N ASN A 165 6.41 -4.83 19.54
CA ASN A 165 7.07 -4.50 20.80
C ASN A 165 8.38 -3.70 20.64
N GLY A 166 8.80 -3.39 19.41
CA GLY A 166 10.00 -2.62 19.12
C GLY A 166 11.26 -3.45 18.85
N ASN A 167 11.20 -4.78 19.01
CA ASN A 167 12.25 -5.70 18.56
C ASN A 167 12.17 -5.95 17.04
N TYR A 168 13.05 -6.77 16.49
CA TYR A 168 13.04 -7.08 15.06
C TYR A 168 13.57 -8.48 14.76
N VAL A 169 13.29 -8.95 13.56
CA VAL A 169 13.72 -10.26 13.06
C VAL A 169 14.42 -10.09 11.72
N VAL A 170 15.67 -10.56 11.60
CA VAL A 170 16.46 -10.52 10.36
C VAL A 170 16.22 -11.80 9.56
N ILE A 171 16.00 -11.64 8.25
CA ILE A 171 15.68 -12.76 7.35
C ILE A 171 16.85 -12.98 6.38
N SER A 172 17.42 -14.18 6.43
CA SER A 172 18.59 -14.61 5.65
C SER A 172 18.30 -15.94 4.96
N SER A 173 17.26 -16.00 4.12
CA SER A 173 16.82 -17.24 3.48
C SER A 173 17.86 -17.89 2.54
N ARG A 174 18.88 -17.14 2.11
CA ARG A 174 20.01 -17.64 1.32
C ARG A 174 21.20 -18.16 2.14
N TRP A 175 21.13 -18.02 3.46
CA TRP A 175 22.20 -18.46 4.35
C TRP A 175 22.48 -19.95 4.20
N LYS A 176 23.76 -20.33 4.21
CA LYS A 176 24.20 -21.72 4.04
C LYS A 176 24.46 -22.38 5.39
N ASN A 177 24.01 -23.63 5.53
CA ASN A 177 24.33 -24.47 6.68
C ASN A 177 25.37 -25.52 6.28
N GLY A 178 26.65 -25.14 6.26
CA GLY A 178 27.70 -26.01 5.73
C GLY A 178 27.54 -26.20 4.22
N ASP A 179 27.31 -27.43 3.78
CA ASP A 179 27.09 -27.78 2.36
C ASP A 179 25.64 -27.59 1.90
N ALA A 180 24.70 -27.36 2.83
CA ALA A 180 23.31 -27.09 2.49
C ALA A 180 23.16 -25.65 1.95
N GLU A 181 23.16 -25.52 0.63
CA GLU A 181 22.91 -24.26 -0.06
C GLU A 181 21.51 -23.73 0.26
N SER A 182 21.39 -22.44 0.60
CA SER A 182 20.11 -21.79 0.88
C SER A 182 19.26 -22.58 1.88
N ALA A 183 19.89 -23.16 2.91
CA ALA A 183 19.17 -23.73 4.05
C ALA A 183 18.30 -22.65 4.74
N GLY A 184 18.81 -21.42 4.73
CA GLY A 184 18.13 -20.24 5.26
C GLY A 184 18.21 -20.14 6.78
N ALA A 185 18.11 -18.90 7.26
CA ALA A 185 18.15 -18.57 8.67
C ALA A 185 17.27 -17.36 8.99
N VAL A 186 16.64 -17.40 10.16
CA VAL A 186 15.87 -16.29 10.73
C VAL A 186 16.36 -15.99 12.14
N THR A 187 16.77 -14.75 12.38
CA THR A 187 17.40 -14.33 13.64
C THR A 187 16.57 -13.27 14.32
N TRP A 188 16.10 -13.54 15.54
CA TRP A 188 15.49 -12.51 16.38
C TRP A 188 16.55 -11.61 17.01
N ALA A 189 16.24 -10.32 17.18
CA ALA A 189 17.14 -9.36 17.80
C ALA A 189 16.39 -8.31 18.65
N ASP A 190 17.00 -7.91 19.77
CA ASP A 190 16.51 -6.83 20.63
C ASP A 190 16.62 -5.49 19.90
N GLY A 191 15.53 -4.73 19.81
CA GLY A 191 15.51 -3.42 19.16
C GLY A 191 16.26 -2.32 19.89
N ARG A 192 16.82 -2.59 21.07
CA ARG A 192 17.60 -1.65 21.90
C ARG A 192 19.11 -1.86 21.81
N SER A 193 19.56 -3.07 21.48
CA SER A 193 20.99 -3.41 21.41
C SER A 193 21.40 -4.11 20.12
N GLY A 194 20.45 -4.61 19.34
CA GLY A 194 20.68 -5.41 18.16
C GLY A 194 21.17 -6.83 18.46
N ALA A 195 21.56 -7.52 17.38
CA ALA A 195 22.29 -8.79 17.40
C ALA A 195 23.62 -8.62 16.66
N SER A 196 24.66 -9.28 17.15
CA SER A 196 25.98 -9.34 16.51
C SER A 196 26.60 -10.74 16.58
N GLY A 197 27.60 -10.98 15.74
CA GLY A 197 28.26 -12.27 15.58
C GLY A 197 27.75 -13.05 14.37
N ALA A 198 28.26 -14.28 14.23
CA ALA A 198 27.91 -15.17 13.12
C ALA A 198 26.50 -15.77 13.28
N VAL A 199 25.77 -15.90 12.18
CA VAL A 199 24.54 -16.70 12.11
C VAL A 199 24.85 -18.18 12.40
N SER A 200 24.07 -18.82 13.28
CA SER A 200 24.14 -20.25 13.55
C SER A 200 22.86 -20.76 14.24
N GLY A 201 22.75 -22.08 14.47
CA GLY A 201 21.62 -22.66 15.19
C GLY A 201 21.49 -22.23 16.66
N SER A 202 22.50 -21.59 17.25
CA SER A 202 22.44 -21.10 18.64
C SER A 202 21.73 -19.75 18.78
N ASN A 203 21.62 -18.98 17.70
CA ASN A 203 20.98 -17.66 17.70
C ASN A 203 19.89 -17.51 16.64
N SER A 204 19.76 -18.47 15.73
CA SER A 204 18.85 -18.40 14.59
C SER A 204 18.05 -19.68 14.44
N LEU A 205 16.83 -19.55 13.94
CA LEU A 205 16.06 -20.67 13.41
C LEU A 205 16.61 -21.00 12.02
N ILE A 206 17.05 -22.23 11.81
CA ILE A 206 17.79 -22.62 10.59
C ILE A 206 17.18 -23.85 9.90
N GLY A 207 17.38 -23.92 8.58
CA GLY A 207 17.16 -25.12 7.80
C GLY A 207 18.35 -26.09 7.89
N THR A 208 18.12 -27.33 7.47
CA THR A 208 19.15 -28.39 7.47
C THR A 208 19.33 -29.04 6.11
N ALA A 209 18.34 -28.93 5.21
CA ALA A 209 18.43 -29.42 3.85
C ALA A 209 18.71 -28.27 2.85
N PRO A 210 19.32 -28.57 1.68
CA PRO A 210 19.43 -27.60 0.59
C PRO A 210 18.05 -27.06 0.19
N TYR A 211 17.98 -25.75 -0.04
CA TYR A 211 16.78 -25.04 -0.48
C TYR A 211 15.60 -25.04 0.51
N ASP A 212 15.78 -25.47 1.77
CA ASP A 212 14.80 -25.27 2.84
C ASP A 212 14.36 -23.81 2.94
N SER A 213 15.30 -22.90 2.65
CA SER A 213 15.10 -21.45 2.56
C SER A 213 14.32 -20.92 3.76
N VAL A 214 14.71 -21.28 4.99
CA VAL A 214 13.98 -20.90 6.19
C VAL A 214 13.77 -19.38 6.26
N GLY A 215 12.51 -18.98 6.45
CA GLY A 215 12.09 -17.57 6.33
C GLY A 215 11.82 -17.13 4.88
N ASP A 216 11.65 -18.05 3.93
CA ASP A 216 11.15 -17.78 2.58
C ASP A 216 9.79 -18.45 2.37
N GLY A 217 8.89 -17.70 1.72
CA GLY A 217 7.58 -18.21 1.33
C GLY A 217 7.55 -18.49 -0.17
N ASP A 218 6.60 -19.32 -0.62
CA ASP A 218 6.57 -19.80 -2.00
C ASP A 218 6.28 -18.74 -3.06
N TRP A 219 5.69 -17.61 -2.68
CA TRP A 219 5.28 -16.55 -3.59
C TRP A 219 6.05 -15.26 -3.32
N PRO A 220 6.35 -14.43 -4.34
CA PRO A 220 7.01 -13.14 -4.14
C PRO A 220 6.24 -12.15 -3.23
N GLN A 221 5.02 -12.51 -2.84
CA GLN A 221 4.10 -11.77 -1.96
C GLN A 221 3.73 -12.56 -0.70
N SER A 222 4.24 -13.77 -0.48
CA SER A 222 3.99 -14.50 0.76
C SER A 222 4.86 -13.94 1.87
N ASP A 223 4.27 -13.82 3.06
CA ASP A 223 4.97 -13.28 4.21
C ASP A 223 6.10 -14.22 4.65
N HIS A 224 7.33 -13.72 4.70
CA HIS A 224 8.52 -14.43 5.19
C HIS A 224 8.48 -14.61 6.71
N VAL A 225 8.31 -13.47 7.39
CA VAL A 225 8.15 -13.37 8.83
C VAL A 225 7.01 -12.38 9.09
N VAL A 226 6.05 -12.79 9.89
CA VAL A 226 4.83 -12.03 10.18
C VAL A 226 4.86 -11.57 11.61
N ALA A 227 4.91 -10.26 11.83
CA ALA A 227 4.76 -9.68 13.16
C ALA A 227 3.29 -9.75 13.61
N LEU A 228 3.06 -10.29 14.81
CA LEU A 228 1.75 -10.35 15.44
C LEU A 228 1.48 -9.08 16.24
N SER A 229 0.19 -8.73 16.41
CA SER A 229 -0.23 -7.54 17.17
C SER A 229 0.13 -7.60 18.65
N ASN A 230 0.40 -8.79 19.17
CA ASN A 230 0.76 -9.05 20.57
C ASN A 230 2.27 -8.99 20.86
N GLY A 231 3.12 -8.67 19.87
CA GLY A 231 4.57 -8.58 20.02
C GLY A 231 5.34 -9.79 19.47
N ASN A 232 4.68 -10.93 19.31
CA ASN A 232 5.28 -12.16 18.80
C ASN A 232 5.41 -12.15 17.28
N TYR A 233 5.95 -13.22 16.71
CA TYR A 233 6.10 -13.36 15.27
C TYR A 233 5.91 -14.81 14.79
N VAL A 234 5.70 -14.96 13.50
CA VAL A 234 5.55 -16.25 12.82
C VAL A 234 6.53 -16.30 11.67
N VAL A 235 7.29 -17.40 11.56
CA VAL A 235 8.21 -17.66 10.45
C VAL A 235 7.54 -18.64 9.49
N VAL A 236 7.50 -18.30 8.21
CA VAL A 236 7.00 -19.17 7.15
C VAL A 236 8.18 -19.73 6.36
N SER A 237 8.21 -21.04 6.22
CA SER A 237 9.24 -21.78 5.48
C SER A 237 8.55 -22.83 4.60
N SER A 238 7.80 -22.39 3.59
CA SER A 238 6.93 -23.29 2.81
C SER A 238 7.70 -24.32 1.98
N ARG A 239 8.99 -24.10 1.75
CA ARG A 239 9.90 -25.02 1.03
C ARG A 239 10.67 -25.96 1.94
N TRP A 240 10.49 -25.84 3.26
CA TRP A 240 11.18 -26.71 4.22
C TRP A 240 10.88 -28.19 3.98
N SER A 241 11.92 -29.01 4.04
CA SER A 241 11.89 -30.44 3.77
C SER A 241 12.05 -31.26 5.05
N ASN A 242 11.32 -32.38 5.15
CA ASN A 242 11.40 -33.29 6.28
C ASN A 242 11.96 -34.65 5.86
N GLY A 243 13.27 -34.83 6.05
CA GLY A 243 13.97 -36.01 5.55
C GLY A 243 13.91 -36.08 4.03
N SER A 244 13.33 -37.15 3.47
CA SER A 244 13.19 -37.32 2.01
C SER A 244 11.95 -36.66 1.40
N ALA A 245 11.05 -36.12 2.23
CA ALA A 245 9.87 -35.42 1.74
C ALA A 245 10.22 -33.94 1.52
N ASN A 246 10.31 -33.55 0.24
CA ASN A 246 10.68 -32.18 -0.14
C ASN A 246 9.50 -31.22 0.01
N ALA A 247 9.77 -29.98 0.41
CA ALA A 247 8.76 -28.92 0.44
C ALA A 247 7.45 -29.31 1.16
N VAL A 248 7.56 -30.05 2.27
CA VAL A 248 6.40 -30.30 3.15
C VAL A 248 5.92 -28.98 3.79
N GLY A 249 6.84 -28.03 3.93
CA GLY A 249 6.62 -26.72 4.51
C GLY A 249 6.53 -26.74 6.03
N ALA A 250 6.89 -25.61 6.63
CA ALA A 250 6.84 -25.39 8.06
C ALA A 250 6.41 -23.97 8.40
N VAL A 251 5.63 -23.82 9.47
CA VAL A 251 5.31 -22.54 10.08
C VAL A 251 5.67 -22.59 11.56
N THR A 252 6.58 -21.72 11.98
CA THR A 252 7.15 -21.68 13.33
C THR A 252 6.69 -20.43 14.06
N TRP A 253 6.14 -20.58 15.26
CA TRP A 253 5.84 -19.45 16.13
C TRP A 253 7.09 -19.03 16.92
N GLY A 254 7.34 -17.73 17.06
CA GLY A 254 8.44 -17.17 17.82
C GLY A 254 7.98 -16.15 18.87
N ASP A 255 8.53 -16.27 20.08
CA ASP A 255 8.31 -15.28 21.15
C ASP A 255 9.02 -13.96 20.80
N GLY A 256 8.29 -12.85 20.81
CA GLY A 256 8.82 -11.54 20.47
C GLY A 256 9.84 -10.97 21.45
N ASN A 257 10.03 -11.58 22.62
CA ASN A 257 10.92 -11.09 23.69
C ASN A 257 12.23 -11.85 23.79
N VAL A 258 12.27 -13.10 23.32
CA VAL A 258 13.46 -13.97 23.40
C VAL A 258 13.80 -14.67 22.08
N GLY A 259 12.88 -14.70 21.12
CA GLY A 259 13.05 -15.35 19.83
C GLY A 259 12.83 -16.87 19.86
N VAL A 260 13.01 -17.48 18.69
CA VAL A 260 13.14 -18.92 18.47
C VAL A 260 14.43 -19.20 17.70
N HIS A 261 15.14 -20.26 18.06
CA HIS A 261 16.38 -20.70 17.41
C HIS A 261 16.48 -22.22 17.40
N GLY A 262 17.48 -22.74 16.69
CA GLY A 262 17.68 -24.17 16.44
C GLY A 262 17.14 -24.61 15.08
N GLU A 263 17.13 -25.91 14.85
CA GLU A 263 16.66 -26.48 13.59
C GLU A 263 15.13 -26.49 13.52
N VAL A 264 14.57 -26.22 12.34
CA VAL A 264 13.14 -26.43 12.07
C VAL A 264 12.81 -27.92 12.18
N SER A 265 11.74 -28.27 12.91
CA SER A 265 11.29 -29.65 13.09
C SER A 265 9.79 -29.74 13.40
N THR A 266 9.25 -30.96 13.47
CA THR A 266 7.87 -31.23 13.92
C THR A 266 7.62 -30.83 15.38
N SER A 267 8.68 -30.65 16.18
CA SER A 267 8.57 -30.31 17.61
C SER A 267 8.28 -28.83 17.85
N ASN A 268 8.78 -27.96 16.97
CA ASN A 268 8.66 -26.50 17.09
C ASN A 268 7.81 -25.86 15.99
N SER A 269 7.44 -26.60 14.94
CA SER A 269 6.68 -26.08 13.80
C SER A 269 5.41 -26.86 13.51
N LEU A 270 4.42 -26.16 12.97
CA LEU A 270 3.31 -26.76 12.23
C LEU A 270 3.84 -27.18 10.86
N VAL A 271 3.70 -28.45 10.48
CA VAL A 271 4.32 -29.00 9.26
C VAL A 271 3.37 -29.85 8.43
N GLY A 272 3.74 -30.03 7.17
CA GLY A 272 3.12 -31.02 6.28
C GLY A 272 3.63 -32.43 6.58
N THR A 273 2.99 -33.41 5.95
CA THR A 273 3.40 -34.82 6.04
C THR A 273 3.75 -35.42 4.69
N ARG A 274 3.45 -34.70 3.59
CA ARG A 274 3.64 -35.16 2.21
C ARG A 274 4.42 -34.13 1.41
N GLU A 275 5.12 -34.63 0.39
CA GLU A 275 5.83 -33.78 -0.55
C GLU A 275 4.88 -32.75 -1.16
N ASN A 276 5.35 -31.50 -1.28
CA ASN A 276 4.57 -30.37 -1.78
C ASN A 276 3.36 -29.94 -0.94
N ASP A 277 3.19 -30.40 0.30
CA ASP A 277 2.17 -29.85 1.22
C ASP A 277 2.31 -28.33 1.43
N LYS A 278 3.55 -27.83 1.38
CA LYS A 278 3.90 -26.41 1.40
C LYS A 278 3.11 -25.63 2.44
N ILE A 279 3.16 -26.07 3.69
CA ILE A 279 2.46 -25.40 4.79
C ILE A 279 2.84 -23.92 4.85
N GLY A 280 1.82 -23.05 4.90
CA GLY A 280 1.97 -21.59 4.84
C GLY A 280 2.04 -20.97 3.43
N SER A 281 1.90 -21.76 2.36
CA SER A 281 1.99 -21.31 0.95
C SER A 281 1.09 -20.15 0.55
N HIS A 282 0.02 -19.85 1.30
CA HIS A 282 -0.90 -18.77 0.98
C HIS A 282 -0.97 -17.67 2.04
N GLY A 283 0.03 -17.64 2.93
CA GLY A 283 0.27 -16.59 3.89
C GLY A 283 -0.41 -16.82 5.24
N ILE A 284 -0.24 -15.81 6.10
CA ILE A 284 -0.76 -15.80 7.47
C ILE A 284 -1.79 -14.69 7.61
N ALA A 285 -3.02 -15.03 7.97
CA ALA A 285 -4.01 -14.03 8.34
C ALA A 285 -3.85 -13.68 9.82
N VAL A 286 -3.24 -12.53 10.12
CA VAL A 286 -3.11 -12.02 11.50
C VAL A 286 -4.44 -11.45 11.96
N LEU A 287 -4.94 -11.94 13.09
CA LEU A 287 -6.19 -11.47 13.68
C LEU A 287 -5.95 -10.29 14.61
N THR A 288 -6.94 -9.41 14.77
CA THR A 288 -6.81 -8.21 15.62
C THR A 288 -6.59 -8.54 17.10
N ASN A 289 -7.00 -9.73 17.54
CA ASN A 289 -6.79 -10.24 18.90
C ASN A 289 -5.40 -10.85 19.14
N GLY A 290 -4.52 -10.87 18.13
CA GLY A 290 -3.16 -11.39 18.21
C GLY A 290 -3.00 -12.87 17.90
N ASN A 291 -4.09 -13.58 17.59
CA ASN A 291 -4.06 -14.92 17.01
C ASN A 291 -3.83 -14.84 15.50
N TYR A 292 -3.69 -15.98 14.84
CA TYR A 292 -3.48 -16.02 13.39
C TYR A 292 -4.03 -17.29 12.75
N VAL A 293 -4.21 -17.26 11.43
CA VAL A 293 -4.60 -18.43 10.64
C VAL A 293 -3.54 -18.72 9.59
N VAL A 294 -3.04 -19.96 9.59
CA VAL A 294 -2.10 -20.47 8.60
C VAL A 294 -2.88 -21.02 7.41
N THR A 295 -2.63 -20.49 6.21
CA THR A 295 -3.26 -20.99 4.98
C THR A 295 -2.29 -21.84 4.17
N SER A 296 -2.70 -23.07 3.88
CA SER A 296 -1.90 -24.09 3.21
C SER A 296 -2.70 -24.71 2.07
N ALA A 297 -2.92 -23.95 0.99
CA ALA A 297 -3.83 -24.38 -0.07
C ALA A 297 -3.33 -25.61 -0.87
N PHE A 298 -2.02 -25.88 -0.83
CA PHE A 298 -1.41 -27.06 -1.46
C PHE A 298 -1.35 -28.29 -0.54
N TRP A 299 -1.92 -28.21 0.67
CA TRP A 299 -1.92 -29.33 1.61
C TRP A 299 -2.72 -30.52 1.06
N HIS A 300 -2.16 -31.72 1.17
CA HIS A 300 -2.77 -32.97 0.74
C HIS A 300 -3.60 -33.61 1.86
N ASN A 301 -4.87 -33.93 1.58
CA ASN A 301 -5.70 -34.71 2.49
C ASN A 301 -5.59 -36.21 2.15
N GLY A 302 -4.58 -36.88 2.69
CA GLY A 302 -4.24 -38.24 2.27
C GLY A 302 -3.75 -38.25 0.82
N GLU A 303 -4.38 -39.03 -0.06
CA GLU A 303 -4.04 -39.08 -1.50
C GLU A 303 -4.66 -37.94 -2.32
N MET A 304 -5.50 -37.10 -1.72
CA MET A 304 -6.17 -35.99 -2.39
C MET A 304 -5.21 -34.78 -2.45
N GLY A 305 -4.62 -34.53 -3.61
CA GLY A 305 -3.72 -33.40 -3.82
C GLY A 305 -4.42 -32.05 -3.82
N ASP A 306 -3.77 -31.05 -3.23
CA ASP A 306 -4.26 -29.67 -3.15
C ASP A 306 -5.69 -29.56 -2.59
N ALA A 307 -6.05 -30.42 -1.64
CA ALA A 307 -7.31 -30.28 -0.90
C ALA A 307 -7.31 -28.98 -0.09
N GLY A 308 -6.13 -28.60 0.41
CA GLY A 308 -5.89 -27.37 1.14
C GLY A 308 -6.37 -27.42 2.60
N ALA A 309 -5.81 -26.53 3.40
CA ALA A 309 -6.13 -26.39 4.82
C ALA A 309 -6.01 -24.94 5.31
N ALA A 310 -6.87 -24.56 6.25
CA ALA A 310 -6.75 -23.34 7.04
C ALA A 310 -6.69 -23.70 8.54
N THR A 311 -5.60 -23.35 9.21
CA THR A 311 -5.31 -23.75 10.60
C THR A 311 -5.30 -22.51 11.49
N TRP A 312 -6.25 -22.40 12.42
CA TRP A 312 -6.22 -21.35 13.44
C TRP A 312 -5.17 -21.66 14.50
N VAL A 313 -4.44 -20.63 14.95
CA VAL A 313 -3.38 -20.77 15.95
C VAL A 313 -3.46 -19.65 17.00
N ASP A 314 -3.35 -20.04 18.27
CA ASP A 314 -3.20 -19.12 19.39
C ASP A 314 -1.84 -18.41 19.31
N GLY A 315 -1.85 -17.10 19.07
CA GLY A 315 -0.64 -16.32 18.87
C GLY A 315 0.18 -16.06 20.12
N ARG A 316 -0.24 -16.57 21.28
CA ARG A 316 0.56 -16.56 22.52
C ARG A 316 1.30 -17.88 22.77
N ARG A 317 0.86 -18.98 22.16
CA ARG A 317 1.37 -20.33 22.44
C ARG A 317 1.95 -21.01 21.20
N GLY A 318 1.51 -20.62 20.02
CA GLY A 318 1.83 -21.31 18.78
C GLY A 318 1.14 -22.67 18.66
N LEU A 319 1.49 -23.40 17.61
CA LEU A 319 1.06 -24.77 17.35
C LEU A 319 2.20 -25.51 16.65
N SER A 320 2.47 -26.74 17.06
CA SER A 320 3.42 -27.64 16.39
C SER A 320 2.79 -29.01 16.12
N GLY A 321 3.41 -29.76 15.21
CA GLY A 321 2.91 -31.05 14.72
C GLY A 321 2.34 -30.96 13.31
N ALA A 322 1.64 -32.02 12.89
CA ALA A 322 1.11 -32.12 11.52
C ALA A 322 -0.23 -31.38 11.35
N VAL A 323 -0.46 -30.83 10.16
CA VAL A 323 -1.79 -30.39 9.70
C VAL A 323 -2.71 -31.61 9.53
N SER A 324 -3.97 -31.48 9.98
CA SER A 324 -4.97 -32.54 9.92
C SER A 324 -6.40 -31.98 9.98
N PRO A 325 -7.44 -32.78 9.70
CA PRO A 325 -8.83 -32.36 9.90
C PRO A 325 -9.20 -32.05 11.36
N LEU A 326 -8.38 -32.44 12.35
CA LEU A 326 -8.64 -32.18 13.77
C LEU A 326 -8.31 -30.74 14.19
N ASN A 327 -7.27 -30.16 13.59
CA ASN A 327 -6.78 -28.81 13.91
C ASN A 327 -7.04 -27.80 12.79
N SER A 328 -7.50 -28.23 11.63
CA SER A 328 -7.67 -27.37 10.46
C SER A 328 -9.03 -27.55 9.79
N LEU A 329 -9.54 -26.48 9.20
CA LEU A 329 -10.60 -26.55 8.19
C LEU A 329 -9.98 -27.10 6.91
N VAL A 330 -10.55 -28.17 6.33
CA VAL A 330 -9.93 -28.89 5.20
C VAL A 330 -10.88 -29.14 4.04
N GLY A 331 -10.30 -29.24 2.85
CA GLY A 331 -10.98 -29.78 1.67
C GLY A 331 -11.08 -31.30 1.74
N THR A 332 -11.98 -31.85 0.92
CA THR A 332 -12.21 -33.30 0.81
C THR A 332 -12.13 -33.81 -0.63
N THR A 333 -11.83 -32.92 -1.58
CA THR A 333 -11.61 -33.25 -3.00
C THR A 333 -10.32 -32.59 -3.46
N GLY A 334 -9.63 -33.23 -4.42
CA GLY A 334 -8.41 -32.67 -4.97
C GLY A 334 -8.67 -31.35 -5.71
N GLY A 335 -7.84 -30.35 -5.46
CA GLY A 335 -8.00 -29.00 -6.00
C GLY A 335 -9.03 -28.10 -5.29
N ASP A 336 -9.59 -28.53 -4.15
CA ASP A 336 -10.46 -27.69 -3.32
C ASP A 336 -9.72 -26.42 -2.84
N ALA A 337 -8.40 -26.53 -2.61
CA ALA A 337 -7.49 -25.44 -2.28
C ALA A 337 -8.03 -24.53 -1.16
N VAL A 338 -8.42 -25.10 -0.01
CA VAL A 338 -9.00 -24.33 1.10
C VAL A 338 -8.12 -23.14 1.52
N GLY A 339 -8.78 -21.97 1.65
CA GLY A 339 -8.17 -20.68 1.97
C GLY A 339 -7.58 -19.93 0.77
N TYR A 340 -7.69 -20.51 -0.43
CA TYR A 340 -7.34 -19.85 -1.69
C TYR A 340 -8.59 -19.42 -2.47
N ALA A 341 -8.50 -18.21 -3.02
CA ALA A 341 -9.37 -17.71 -4.06
C ALA A 341 -8.56 -16.81 -5.00
N GLN A 342 -9.01 -16.67 -6.25
CA GLN A 342 -8.30 -15.87 -7.25
C GLN A 342 -8.12 -14.41 -6.82
N TYR A 343 -9.12 -13.84 -6.13
CA TYR A 343 -9.14 -12.43 -5.70
C TYR A 343 -9.34 -12.26 -4.19
N ALA A 344 -9.22 -13.34 -3.41
CA ALA A 344 -9.34 -13.29 -1.95
C ALA A 344 -8.40 -14.29 -1.27
N ARG A 345 -8.15 -14.02 0.01
CA ARG A 345 -7.42 -14.90 0.93
C ARG A 345 -8.21 -14.98 2.23
N THR A 346 -7.78 -15.87 3.12
CA THR A 346 -8.24 -15.85 4.51
C THR A 346 -8.14 -14.42 5.07
N THR A 347 -9.28 -13.86 5.47
CA THR A 347 -9.41 -12.44 5.82
C THR A 347 -9.75 -12.31 7.29
N ALA A 348 -8.94 -11.54 8.03
CA ALA A 348 -9.25 -11.15 9.40
C ALA A 348 -10.33 -10.07 9.41
N LEU A 349 -11.24 -10.15 10.38
CA LEU A 349 -12.27 -9.15 10.61
C LEU A 349 -11.86 -8.25 11.79
N ASP A 350 -12.33 -6.99 11.78
CA ASP A 350 -11.99 -6.01 12.83
C ASP A 350 -12.45 -6.43 14.23
N ASN A 351 -13.48 -7.29 14.31
CA ASN A 351 -13.99 -7.84 15.56
C ASN A 351 -13.16 -9.02 16.12
N GLY A 352 -12.06 -9.39 15.47
CA GLY A 352 -11.15 -10.45 15.90
C GLY A 352 -11.42 -11.82 15.31
N ASN A 353 -12.53 -12.01 14.58
CA ASN A 353 -12.84 -13.25 13.85
C ASN A 353 -12.17 -13.29 12.48
N TYR A 354 -12.41 -14.35 11.71
CA TYR A 354 -11.86 -14.49 10.37
C TYR A 354 -12.80 -15.22 9.43
N VAL A 355 -12.51 -15.12 8.13
CA VAL A 355 -13.29 -15.77 7.08
C VAL A 355 -12.34 -16.41 6.08
N VAL A 356 -12.60 -17.68 5.75
CA VAL A 356 -11.81 -18.51 4.83
C VAL A 356 -12.57 -18.67 3.52
N PRO A 357 -12.11 -18.08 2.40
CA PRO A 357 -12.65 -18.38 1.08
C PRO A 357 -12.09 -19.71 0.56
N SER A 358 -12.89 -20.47 -0.18
CA SER A 358 -12.49 -21.74 -0.80
C SER A 358 -13.22 -21.88 -2.13
N THR A 359 -12.89 -21.02 -3.10
CA THR A 359 -13.62 -20.91 -4.37
C THR A 359 -13.52 -22.15 -5.23
N GLY A 360 -12.44 -22.91 -5.07
CA GLY A 360 -12.22 -24.19 -5.76
C GLY A 360 -13.02 -25.34 -5.15
N TRP A 361 -13.65 -25.15 -3.99
CA TRP A 361 -14.27 -26.24 -3.24
C TRP A 361 -15.40 -26.93 -4.01
N SER A 362 -15.37 -28.26 -3.97
CA SER A 362 -16.36 -29.15 -4.59
C SER A 362 -17.17 -29.88 -3.52
N ASN A 363 -18.51 -29.96 -3.68
CA ASN A 363 -19.40 -30.57 -2.68
C ASN A 363 -19.56 -32.09 -2.83
N GLY A 364 -18.64 -32.74 -3.53
CA GLY A 364 -18.67 -34.16 -3.88
C GLY A 364 -19.57 -34.52 -5.07
N ALA A 365 -20.69 -33.82 -5.27
CA ALA A 365 -21.59 -34.03 -6.41
C ALA A 365 -21.30 -33.10 -7.59
N VAL A 366 -20.88 -31.87 -7.27
CA VAL A 366 -20.67 -30.78 -8.22
C VAL A 366 -19.32 -30.14 -7.93
N ARG A 367 -18.55 -29.89 -8.98
CA ARG A 367 -17.22 -29.29 -8.91
C ARG A 367 -17.29 -27.76 -8.82
N TYR A 368 -16.32 -27.17 -8.13
CA TYR A 368 -16.09 -25.72 -8.11
C TYR A 368 -17.33 -24.90 -7.73
N VAL A 369 -18.17 -25.43 -6.85
CA VAL A 369 -19.33 -24.69 -6.31
C VAL A 369 -18.85 -23.55 -5.39
N GLY A 370 -17.67 -23.70 -4.81
CA GLY A 370 -17.06 -22.75 -3.90
C GLY A 370 -17.70 -22.73 -2.52
N ALA A 371 -16.97 -22.17 -1.56
CA ALA A 371 -17.42 -22.02 -0.18
C ALA A 371 -16.78 -20.79 0.50
N VAL A 372 -17.49 -20.25 1.49
CA VAL A 372 -16.99 -19.25 2.44
C VAL A 372 -17.29 -19.72 3.85
N THR A 373 -16.26 -19.86 4.67
CA THR A 373 -16.38 -20.36 6.05
C THR A 373 -16.00 -19.25 7.03
N TRP A 374 -16.90 -18.90 7.92
CA TRP A 374 -16.59 -18.02 9.05
C TRP A 374 -15.93 -18.83 10.18
N GLY A 375 -14.93 -18.25 10.84
CA GLY A 375 -14.24 -18.85 11.97
C GLY A 375 -14.17 -17.91 13.17
N ASP A 376 -14.41 -18.47 14.35
CA ASP A 376 -14.24 -17.78 15.63
C ASP A 376 -12.74 -17.52 15.87
N GLY A 377 -12.37 -16.26 16.04
CA GLY A 377 -10.98 -15.87 16.27
C GLY A 377 -10.36 -16.32 17.59
N THR A 378 -11.16 -16.92 18.49
CA THR A 378 -10.73 -17.40 19.81
C THR A 378 -10.62 -18.93 19.92
N HIS A 379 -11.34 -19.67 19.07
CA HIS A 379 -11.35 -21.14 19.08
C HIS A 379 -11.03 -21.77 17.72
N GLY A 380 -11.14 -21.01 16.64
CA GLY A 380 -11.00 -21.49 15.27
C GLY A 380 -12.21 -22.28 14.77
N VAL A 381 -12.06 -22.84 13.58
CA VAL A 381 -12.95 -23.84 12.98
C VAL A 381 -12.09 -24.96 12.38
N SER A 382 -12.50 -26.21 12.57
CA SER A 382 -11.83 -27.39 12.01
C SER A 382 -12.82 -28.41 11.47
N GLY A 383 -12.29 -29.38 10.71
CA GLY A 383 -13.06 -30.41 10.02
C GLY A 383 -13.32 -30.08 8.54
N PRO A 384 -14.04 -30.96 7.83
CA PRO A 384 -14.33 -30.76 6.42
C PRO A 384 -15.32 -29.62 6.17
N ILE A 385 -15.15 -28.91 5.04
CA ILE A 385 -16.13 -27.94 4.55
C ILE A 385 -17.45 -28.64 4.19
N SER A 386 -18.57 -28.00 4.52
CA SER A 386 -19.93 -28.44 4.17
C SER A 386 -20.92 -27.27 4.22
N ALA A 387 -22.15 -27.48 3.73
CA ALA A 387 -23.22 -26.49 3.87
C ALA A 387 -23.64 -26.20 5.34
N ARG A 388 -23.15 -26.99 6.31
CA ARG A 388 -23.46 -26.79 7.75
C ARG A 388 -22.57 -25.75 8.43
N ASN A 389 -21.36 -25.57 7.93
CA ASN A 389 -20.36 -24.64 8.48
C ASN A 389 -19.98 -23.53 7.48
N SER A 390 -20.44 -23.61 6.24
CA SER A 390 -20.05 -22.68 5.18
C SER A 390 -21.25 -22.21 4.34
N LEU A 391 -21.15 -20.99 3.82
CA LEU A 391 -21.96 -20.53 2.69
C LEU A 391 -21.40 -21.18 1.43
N VAL A 392 -22.24 -21.84 0.63
CA VAL A 392 -21.79 -22.65 -0.53
C VAL A 392 -22.60 -22.38 -1.79
N GLY A 393 -22.00 -22.65 -2.95
CA GLY A 393 -22.73 -22.75 -4.21
C GLY A 393 -23.47 -24.08 -4.33
N THR A 394 -24.29 -24.19 -5.37
CA THR A 394 -25.05 -25.41 -5.68
C THR A 394 -24.91 -25.86 -7.12
N THR A 395 -24.38 -25.01 -8.00
CA THR A 395 -24.22 -25.24 -9.44
C THR A 395 -22.75 -25.24 -9.82
N ASP A 396 -22.43 -25.97 -10.90
CA ASP A 396 -21.09 -26.10 -11.47
C ASP A 396 -20.50 -24.70 -11.73
N HIS A 397 -19.30 -24.44 -11.18
CA HIS A 397 -18.59 -23.16 -11.29
C HIS A 397 -19.31 -21.93 -10.68
N ASP A 398 -20.19 -22.12 -9.69
CA ASP A 398 -20.73 -21.01 -8.90
C ASP A 398 -19.62 -20.18 -8.21
N GLY A 399 -18.49 -20.81 -7.86
CA GLY A 399 -17.29 -20.12 -7.41
C GLY A 399 -17.50 -19.25 -6.18
N VAL A 400 -18.35 -19.67 -5.24
CA VAL A 400 -18.65 -18.88 -4.02
C VAL A 400 -17.37 -18.56 -3.24
N GLY A 401 -17.21 -17.29 -2.87
CA GLY A 401 -16.01 -16.80 -2.19
C GLY A 401 -14.98 -16.10 -3.08
N GLU A 402 -15.33 -15.80 -4.33
CA GLU A 402 -14.44 -15.22 -5.34
C GLU A 402 -13.71 -13.98 -4.84
N ARG A 403 -14.46 -13.09 -4.18
CA ARG A 403 -13.95 -11.94 -3.44
C ARG A 403 -14.48 -11.97 -2.02
N LEU A 404 -13.72 -11.38 -1.10
CA LEU A 404 -14.07 -11.27 0.31
C LEU A 404 -13.62 -9.90 0.81
N VAL A 405 -14.56 -9.13 1.35
CA VAL A 405 -14.33 -7.76 1.80
C VAL A 405 -14.78 -7.63 3.24
N ALA A 406 -13.83 -7.43 4.15
CA ALA A 406 -14.13 -7.05 5.53
C ALA A 406 -14.62 -5.61 5.59
N LEU A 407 -15.63 -5.36 6.43
CA LEU A 407 -16.19 -4.04 6.67
C LEU A 407 -15.68 -3.49 8.00
N ALA A 408 -15.56 -2.15 8.09
CA ALA A 408 -15.03 -1.46 9.28
C ALA A 408 -15.88 -1.66 10.57
N ASN A 409 -17.09 -2.20 10.42
CA ASN A 409 -17.97 -2.54 11.54
C ASN A 409 -17.84 -4.00 12.02
N GLY A 410 -16.88 -4.75 11.46
CA GLY A 410 -16.60 -6.14 11.79
C GLY A 410 -17.42 -7.17 11.01
N ASN A 411 -18.29 -6.76 10.09
CA ASN A 411 -19.01 -7.66 9.18
C ASN A 411 -18.20 -7.91 7.90
N TYR A 412 -18.73 -8.73 6.98
CA TYR A 412 -18.08 -8.97 5.70
C TYR A 412 -19.09 -9.16 4.56
N VAL A 413 -18.59 -8.96 3.34
CA VAL A 413 -19.33 -9.23 2.10
C VAL A 413 -18.48 -10.12 1.23
N THR A 414 -19.11 -11.12 0.61
CA THR A 414 -18.46 -11.99 -0.36
C THR A 414 -19.12 -11.89 -1.74
N SER A 415 -18.32 -11.96 -2.78
CA SER A 415 -18.78 -12.03 -4.17
C SER A 415 -18.77 -13.46 -4.69
N SER A 416 -19.71 -13.75 -5.57
CA SER A 416 -19.81 -14.97 -6.37
C SER A 416 -20.27 -14.56 -7.76
N SER A 417 -19.41 -13.87 -8.53
CA SER A 417 -19.84 -13.19 -9.76
C SER A 417 -20.27 -14.17 -10.87
N THR A 418 -19.86 -15.44 -10.78
CA THR A 418 -20.27 -16.51 -11.70
C THR A 418 -21.47 -17.32 -11.21
N TRP A 419 -22.04 -16.98 -10.03
CA TRP A 419 -23.15 -17.71 -9.45
C TRP A 419 -24.37 -17.77 -10.38
N THR A 420 -24.97 -18.96 -10.46
CA THR A 420 -26.13 -19.24 -11.29
C THR A 420 -27.44 -19.14 -10.50
N ASN A 421 -28.33 -18.25 -10.95
CA ASN A 421 -29.64 -18.03 -10.34
C ASN A 421 -30.72 -18.89 -11.03
N GLY A 422 -30.88 -20.14 -10.57
CA GLY A 422 -31.80 -21.09 -11.21
C GLY A 422 -31.37 -21.41 -12.64
N ASN A 423 -32.12 -20.94 -13.64
CA ASN A 423 -31.77 -21.09 -15.06
C ASN A 423 -30.97 -19.91 -15.64
N VAL A 424 -30.72 -18.87 -14.84
CA VAL A 424 -29.97 -17.68 -15.26
C VAL A 424 -28.49 -17.87 -14.95
N GLN A 425 -27.74 -18.30 -15.96
CA GLN A 425 -26.30 -18.53 -15.86
C GLN A 425 -25.53 -17.22 -15.69
N LEU A 426 -24.51 -17.21 -14.83
CA LEU A 426 -23.63 -16.05 -14.63
C LEU A 426 -24.40 -14.78 -14.22
N ALA A 427 -25.50 -14.95 -13.49
CA ALA A 427 -26.24 -13.85 -12.89
C ALA A 427 -25.34 -13.08 -11.90
N GLY A 428 -24.54 -13.83 -11.15
CA GLY A 428 -23.69 -13.31 -10.10
C GLY A 428 -24.46 -12.97 -8.83
N ALA A 429 -23.73 -12.94 -7.71
CA ALA A 429 -24.26 -12.62 -6.40
C ALA A 429 -23.23 -11.86 -5.55
N ALA A 430 -23.72 -10.93 -4.72
CA ALA A 430 -22.99 -10.36 -3.59
C ALA A 430 -23.76 -10.63 -2.29
N THR A 431 -23.09 -11.26 -1.32
CA THR A 431 -23.72 -11.74 -0.08
C THR A 431 -23.07 -11.06 1.11
N TRP A 432 -23.86 -10.33 1.90
CA TRP A 432 -23.44 -9.79 3.18
C TRP A 432 -23.64 -10.83 4.28
N ALA A 433 -22.75 -10.84 5.29
CA ALA A 433 -22.87 -11.70 6.45
C ALA A 433 -22.41 -10.99 7.74
N ASP A 434 -23.07 -11.31 8.85
CA ASP A 434 -22.68 -10.85 10.18
C ASP A 434 -21.35 -11.49 10.57
N GLY A 435 -20.34 -10.67 10.85
CA GLY A 435 -19.01 -11.17 11.22
C GLY A 435 -18.92 -11.75 12.64
N ARG A 436 -20.01 -11.77 13.41
CA ARG A 436 -20.09 -12.44 14.71
C ARG A 436 -20.55 -13.89 14.62
N THR A 437 -21.31 -14.25 13.60
CA THR A 437 -21.93 -15.58 13.47
C THR A 437 -21.69 -16.23 12.11
N GLY A 438 -21.29 -15.46 11.10
CA GLY A 438 -21.20 -15.90 9.72
C GLY A 438 -22.58 -16.17 9.09
N LEU A 439 -22.53 -16.82 7.93
CA LEU A 439 -23.69 -17.33 7.19
C LEU A 439 -23.35 -18.73 6.64
N THR A 440 -24.32 -19.64 6.70
CA THR A 440 -24.17 -21.02 6.24
C THR A 440 -25.34 -21.42 5.34
N GLY A 441 -25.14 -22.42 4.49
CA GLY A 441 -26.15 -22.90 3.54
C GLY A 441 -25.92 -22.39 2.12
N PRO A 442 -26.89 -22.55 1.20
CA PRO A 442 -26.73 -22.11 -0.18
C PRO A 442 -26.83 -20.59 -0.34
N VAL A 443 -26.17 -20.05 -1.37
CA VAL A 443 -26.46 -18.71 -1.91
C VAL A 443 -27.86 -18.71 -2.53
N THR A 444 -28.65 -17.67 -2.27
CA THR A 444 -30.05 -17.53 -2.72
C THR A 444 -30.39 -16.07 -3.03
N THR A 445 -31.55 -15.84 -3.65
CA THR A 445 -32.07 -14.47 -3.84
C THR A 445 -32.53 -13.79 -2.55
N GLU A 446 -32.73 -14.54 -1.47
CA GLU A 446 -33.18 -14.01 -0.17
C GLU A 446 -32.01 -13.44 0.66
N ASN A 447 -30.82 -14.03 0.53
CA ASN A 447 -29.63 -13.64 1.29
C ASN A 447 -28.60 -12.84 0.48
N SER A 448 -28.81 -12.66 -0.83
CA SER A 448 -27.84 -11.99 -1.71
C SER A 448 -28.47 -10.94 -2.62
N LEU A 449 -27.68 -9.94 -2.99
CA LEU A 449 -27.94 -9.07 -4.14
C LEU A 449 -27.56 -9.85 -5.41
N VAL A 450 -28.49 -10.00 -6.35
CA VAL A 450 -28.32 -10.92 -7.49
C VAL A 450 -28.62 -10.27 -8.84
N GLY A 451 -28.03 -10.86 -9.88
CA GLY A 451 -28.46 -10.63 -11.26
C GLY A 451 -29.79 -11.31 -11.59
N VAL A 452 -30.45 -10.82 -12.62
CA VAL A 452 -31.70 -11.39 -13.15
C VAL A 452 -31.59 -11.80 -14.62
N ARG A 453 -30.47 -11.46 -15.27
CA ARG A 453 -30.16 -11.81 -16.65
C ARG A 453 -28.84 -12.57 -16.73
N GLY A 454 -28.70 -13.31 -17.84
CA GLY A 454 -27.48 -14.07 -18.09
C GLY A 454 -26.30 -13.13 -18.29
N ALA A 455 -25.16 -13.46 -17.69
CA ALA A 455 -23.93 -12.66 -17.77
C ALA A 455 -24.04 -11.24 -17.17
N ASP A 456 -24.92 -11.03 -16.19
CA ASP A 456 -24.94 -9.80 -15.38
C ASP A 456 -23.66 -9.66 -14.53
N PHE A 457 -23.07 -10.79 -14.11
CA PHE A 457 -21.88 -10.87 -13.25
C PHE A 457 -21.96 -9.94 -12.01
N VAL A 458 -23.13 -9.90 -11.35
CA VAL A 458 -23.33 -9.05 -10.17
C VAL A 458 -22.25 -9.35 -9.12
N GLY A 459 -21.70 -8.29 -8.54
CA GLY A 459 -20.63 -8.42 -7.55
C GLY A 459 -19.23 -8.53 -8.12
N THR A 460 -19.01 -8.20 -9.41
CA THR A 460 -17.66 -8.17 -10.00
C THR A 460 -16.66 -7.35 -9.16
N GLU A 461 -17.10 -6.31 -8.46
CA GLU A 461 -16.28 -5.61 -7.46
C GLU A 461 -17.13 -5.29 -6.23
N ILE A 462 -16.51 -5.34 -5.04
CA ILE A 462 -17.10 -4.86 -3.80
C ILE A 462 -16.10 -3.91 -3.16
N VAL A 463 -16.56 -2.73 -2.76
CA VAL A 463 -15.73 -1.70 -2.10
C VAL A 463 -16.31 -1.40 -0.73
N ALA A 464 -15.52 -1.63 0.32
CA ALA A 464 -15.87 -1.21 1.68
C ALA A 464 -15.72 0.30 1.84
N LEU A 465 -16.66 0.92 2.56
CA LEU A 465 -16.63 2.33 2.92
C LEU A 465 -16.17 2.50 4.38
N GLY A 466 -15.46 3.59 4.67
CA GLY A 466 -14.94 3.88 6.02
C GLY A 466 -16.01 4.09 7.09
N ASN A 467 -17.27 4.26 6.70
CA ASN A 467 -18.42 4.36 7.62
C ASN A 467 -19.05 2.98 7.96
N GLY A 468 -18.46 1.89 7.47
CA GLY A 468 -18.93 0.52 7.70
C GLY A 468 -19.90 -0.01 6.64
N ASN A 469 -20.35 0.81 5.69
CA ASN A 469 -21.17 0.37 4.55
C ASN A 469 -20.28 -0.18 3.42
N TYR A 470 -20.92 -0.62 2.33
CA TYR A 470 -20.21 -1.12 1.15
C TYR A 470 -20.92 -0.72 -0.15
N VAL A 471 -20.23 -0.91 -1.26
CA VAL A 471 -20.77 -0.66 -2.60
C VAL A 471 -20.43 -1.84 -3.49
N VAL A 472 -21.40 -2.29 -4.28
CA VAL A 472 -21.27 -3.41 -5.22
C VAL A 472 -21.25 -2.87 -6.64
N SER A 473 -20.20 -3.16 -7.40
CA SER A 473 -20.13 -2.87 -8.84
C SER A 473 -20.57 -4.08 -9.65
N SER A 474 -21.47 -3.85 -10.59
CA SER A 474 -21.98 -4.83 -11.54
C SER A 474 -21.84 -4.26 -12.96
N PRO A 475 -20.61 -4.22 -13.52
CA PRO A 475 -20.31 -3.51 -14.77
C PRO A 475 -20.98 -4.13 -16.01
N ASN A 476 -21.47 -5.37 -15.91
CA ASN A 476 -22.14 -6.07 -17.01
C ASN A 476 -23.67 -6.08 -16.88
N TRP A 477 -24.23 -5.53 -15.80
CA TRP A 477 -25.67 -5.52 -15.58
C TRP A 477 -26.43 -4.74 -16.67
N SER A 478 -27.62 -5.22 -17.05
CA SER A 478 -28.53 -4.55 -17.98
C SER A 478 -30.01 -4.59 -17.51
N GLU A 479 -30.78 -3.57 -17.88
CA GLU A 479 -32.23 -3.52 -17.63
C GLU A 479 -33.04 -4.33 -18.66
N ASP A 480 -32.53 -4.41 -19.90
CA ASP A 480 -33.16 -5.06 -21.04
C ASP A 480 -32.17 -6.02 -21.74
N ASP A 481 -32.62 -6.66 -22.83
CA ASP A 481 -31.78 -7.51 -23.68
C ASP A 481 -30.76 -6.69 -24.50
N ALA A 482 -30.82 -5.36 -24.41
CA ALA A 482 -30.01 -4.42 -25.19
C ALA A 482 -28.83 -3.89 -24.36
N SER A 483 -27.81 -4.73 -24.24
CA SER A 483 -26.43 -4.40 -23.85
C SER A 483 -26.17 -3.88 -22.43
N ALA A 484 -25.03 -4.28 -21.87
CA ALA A 484 -24.60 -3.90 -20.52
C ALA A 484 -24.36 -2.38 -20.40
N ARG A 485 -25.13 -1.73 -19.50
CA ARG A 485 -24.91 -0.34 -19.07
C ARG A 485 -24.14 -0.29 -17.74
N GLY A 486 -24.21 -1.35 -16.94
CA GLY A 486 -23.55 -1.43 -15.64
C GLY A 486 -24.31 -0.72 -14.53
N ALA A 487 -24.16 -1.21 -13.31
CA ALA A 487 -24.82 -0.70 -12.12
C ALA A 487 -23.85 -0.62 -10.94
N VAL A 488 -24.08 0.37 -10.08
CA VAL A 488 -23.40 0.53 -8.79
C VAL A 488 -24.46 0.58 -7.69
N THR A 489 -24.47 -0.44 -6.83
CA THR A 489 -25.48 -0.61 -5.78
C THR A 489 -24.87 -0.32 -4.41
N TRP A 490 -25.50 0.56 -3.63
CA TRP A 490 -25.09 0.79 -2.24
C TRP A 490 -25.59 -0.34 -1.33
N GLY A 491 -24.76 -0.73 -0.38
CA GLY A 491 -25.01 -1.81 0.59
C GLY A 491 -25.01 -1.31 2.03
N ASP A 492 -26.06 -1.64 2.80
CA ASP A 492 -26.09 -1.37 4.24
C ASP A 492 -25.16 -2.35 4.96
N GLY A 493 -24.10 -1.84 5.58
CA GLY A 493 -23.12 -2.68 6.26
C GLY A 493 -23.63 -3.39 7.52
N LYS A 494 -24.83 -3.06 8.02
CA LYS A 494 -25.40 -3.63 9.25
C LYS A 494 -26.37 -4.78 8.99
N ILE A 495 -27.07 -4.76 7.87
CA ILE A 495 -28.13 -5.74 7.55
C ILE A 495 -28.01 -6.32 6.13
N GLY A 496 -27.12 -5.77 5.30
CA GLY A 496 -26.97 -6.14 3.91
C GLY A 496 -28.05 -5.55 2.99
N THR A 497 -27.82 -5.72 1.69
CA THR A 497 -28.79 -5.45 0.62
C THR A 497 -28.99 -6.75 -0.16
N THR A 498 -30.25 -7.14 -0.38
CA THR A 498 -30.61 -8.39 -1.08
C THR A 498 -31.66 -8.13 -2.18
N GLY A 499 -31.89 -9.14 -3.01
CA GLY A 499 -32.82 -9.08 -4.14
C GLY A 499 -32.15 -8.66 -5.46
N PRO A 500 -32.93 -8.38 -6.50
CA PRO A 500 -32.38 -8.10 -7.83
C PRO A 500 -31.77 -6.70 -7.93
N VAL A 501 -30.65 -6.58 -8.65
CA VAL A 501 -30.14 -5.27 -9.09
C VAL A 501 -31.16 -4.62 -10.03
N SER A 502 -31.44 -3.33 -9.82
CA SER A 502 -32.39 -2.55 -10.63
C SER A 502 -32.09 -1.05 -10.59
N THR A 503 -32.76 -0.28 -11.46
CA THR A 503 -32.72 1.20 -11.43
C THR A 503 -33.29 1.81 -10.14
N ARG A 504 -34.01 1.03 -9.31
CA ARG A 504 -34.59 1.48 -8.05
C ARG A 504 -33.66 1.38 -6.85
N ASN A 505 -32.54 0.67 -6.97
CA ASN A 505 -31.58 0.48 -5.88
C ASN A 505 -30.14 0.78 -6.29
N SER A 506 -29.91 1.18 -7.55
CA SER A 506 -28.58 1.38 -8.09
C SER A 506 -28.46 2.70 -8.85
N VAL A 507 -27.24 3.25 -8.83
CA VAL A 507 -26.81 4.22 -9.84
C VAL A 507 -26.49 3.42 -11.10
N VAL A 508 -27.18 3.74 -12.19
CA VAL A 508 -26.99 3.10 -13.49
C VAL A 508 -26.34 4.10 -14.44
N LYS A 509 -25.68 3.60 -15.47
CA LYS A 509 -24.97 4.45 -16.43
C LYS A 509 -25.79 4.63 -17.69
N THR A 510 -25.45 5.66 -18.46
CA THR A 510 -26.28 6.18 -19.54
C THR A 510 -26.20 5.35 -20.80
N VAL A 511 -24.98 4.95 -21.22
CA VAL A 511 -24.80 4.28 -22.51
C VAL A 511 -24.13 2.90 -22.43
N GLN A 512 -24.22 2.18 -23.54
CA GLN A 512 -23.60 0.88 -23.74
C GLN A 512 -22.08 0.94 -23.51
N SER A 513 -21.53 -0.05 -22.80
CA SER A 513 -20.07 -0.17 -22.53
C SER A 513 -19.49 0.83 -21.53
N ASP A 514 -20.33 1.62 -20.87
CA ASP A 514 -19.94 2.44 -19.72
C ASP A 514 -19.55 1.55 -18.54
N ARG A 515 -18.36 0.96 -18.59
CA ARG A 515 -17.82 0.13 -17.52
C ARG A 515 -16.92 0.97 -16.65
N GLY A 516 -16.92 0.69 -15.35
CA GLY A 516 -16.25 1.59 -14.42
C GLY A 516 -16.28 1.10 -13.00
N GLY A 517 -15.39 1.69 -12.20
CA GLY A 517 -15.10 1.27 -10.84
C GLY A 517 -15.63 2.25 -9.81
N ILE A 518 -15.29 1.93 -8.56
CA ILE A 518 -15.67 2.71 -7.39
C ILE A 518 -14.39 3.11 -6.66
N VAL A 519 -14.29 4.36 -6.25
CA VAL A 519 -13.24 4.83 -5.35
C VAL A 519 -13.86 5.26 -4.02
N ALA A 520 -13.57 4.52 -2.96
CA ALA A 520 -13.95 4.92 -1.61
C ALA A 520 -13.13 6.12 -1.14
N LEU A 521 -13.81 7.08 -0.52
CA LEU A 521 -13.20 8.24 0.12
C LEU A 521 -13.02 7.98 1.61
N THR A 522 -12.00 8.60 2.19
CA THR A 522 -11.65 8.42 3.61
C THR A 522 -12.69 8.97 4.60
N ASN A 523 -13.66 9.74 4.11
CA ASN A 523 -14.78 10.26 4.90
C ASN A 523 -16.05 9.37 4.85
N GLY A 524 -15.99 8.20 4.21
CA GLY A 524 -17.11 7.27 4.10
C GLY A 524 -18.00 7.48 2.86
N ASN A 525 -17.71 8.49 2.03
CA ASN A 525 -18.35 8.67 0.73
C ASN A 525 -17.60 7.88 -0.35
N TYR A 526 -18.10 7.90 -1.59
CA TYR A 526 -17.43 7.25 -2.70
C TYR A 526 -17.62 8.02 -4.01
N VAL A 527 -16.85 7.61 -5.00
CA VAL A 527 -16.88 8.17 -6.35
C VAL A 527 -17.11 7.04 -7.34
N VAL A 528 -18.10 7.22 -8.21
CA VAL A 528 -18.36 6.36 -9.36
C VAL A 528 -17.55 6.88 -10.53
N VAL A 529 -16.67 6.04 -11.07
CA VAL A 529 -15.78 6.39 -12.17
C VAL A 529 -16.22 5.63 -13.41
N SER A 530 -16.41 6.30 -14.54
CA SER A 530 -16.81 5.67 -15.79
C SER A 530 -16.03 6.27 -16.96
N PRO A 531 -14.84 5.73 -17.29
CA PRO A 531 -13.96 6.34 -18.29
C PRO A 531 -14.50 6.29 -19.71
N ARG A 532 -15.39 5.34 -20.02
CA ARG A 532 -16.06 5.23 -21.33
C ARG A 532 -17.39 5.96 -21.42
N TRP A 533 -17.76 6.66 -20.35
CA TRP A 533 -18.99 7.42 -20.30
C TRP A 533 -19.14 8.37 -21.49
N SER A 534 -20.32 8.32 -22.11
CA SER A 534 -20.74 9.24 -23.15
C SER A 534 -22.03 9.93 -22.73
N ASP A 535 -22.11 11.22 -23.04
CA ASP A 535 -23.32 12.03 -22.82
C ASP A 535 -24.45 11.56 -23.76
N ASP A 536 -25.70 11.59 -23.30
CA ASP A 536 -26.90 11.06 -23.96
C ASP A 536 -27.19 11.69 -25.34
N TYR A 537 -26.40 12.69 -25.75
CA TYR A 537 -26.55 13.49 -26.96
C TYR A 537 -25.38 13.39 -27.97
N ASP A 538 -24.53 12.36 -27.90
CA ASP A 538 -23.53 11.95 -28.93
C ASP A 538 -22.46 13.00 -29.30
N SER A 539 -22.35 14.10 -28.56
CA SER A 539 -21.39 15.17 -28.90
C SER A 539 -19.96 14.91 -28.41
N ARG A 540 -19.74 13.91 -27.53
CA ARG A 540 -18.43 13.53 -26.94
C ARG A 540 -18.34 12.04 -26.55
N PRO A 541 -18.20 11.11 -27.52
CA PRO A 541 -18.02 9.69 -27.19
C PRO A 541 -16.76 9.44 -26.36
N ASP A 542 -16.85 8.57 -25.34
CA ASP A 542 -15.77 8.21 -24.42
C ASP A 542 -15.06 9.43 -23.77
N ALA A 543 -15.82 10.49 -23.44
CA ALA A 543 -15.26 11.62 -22.70
C ALA A 543 -14.86 11.22 -21.27
N GLY A 544 -15.59 10.26 -20.69
CA GLY A 544 -15.43 9.82 -19.32
C GLY A 544 -16.08 10.75 -18.30
N ALA A 545 -16.51 10.16 -17.19
CA ALA A 545 -17.21 10.85 -16.11
C ALA A 545 -16.81 10.33 -14.73
N VAL A 546 -16.80 11.25 -13.75
CA VAL A 546 -16.48 10.99 -12.35
C VAL A 546 -17.56 11.65 -11.48
N MET A 547 -18.39 10.83 -10.84
CA MET A 547 -19.52 11.28 -10.02
C MET A 547 -19.28 10.99 -8.55
N TRP A 548 -19.40 12.01 -7.71
CA TRP A 548 -19.38 11.85 -6.26
C TRP A 548 -20.73 11.32 -5.76
N VAL A 549 -20.71 10.47 -4.73
CA VAL A 549 -21.90 9.90 -4.10
C VAL A 549 -21.76 9.87 -2.58
N ASP A 550 -22.84 10.23 -1.88
CA ASP A 550 -22.95 10.10 -0.43
C ASP A 550 -22.99 8.61 -0.05
N GLY A 551 -22.02 8.17 0.75
CA GLY A 551 -21.91 6.78 1.17
C GLY A 551 -22.73 6.43 2.42
N SER A 552 -23.45 7.38 3.00
CA SER A 552 -24.27 7.18 4.20
C SER A 552 -25.67 6.64 3.90
N ALA A 553 -26.14 6.74 2.66
CA ALA A 553 -27.47 6.34 2.24
C ALA A 553 -27.49 5.78 0.80
N PRO A 554 -28.51 4.97 0.43
CA PRO A 554 -28.69 4.54 -0.95
C PRO A 554 -28.83 5.74 -1.90
N THR A 555 -28.12 5.66 -3.03
CA THR A 555 -28.28 6.61 -4.14
C THR A 555 -28.67 5.84 -5.39
N THR A 556 -29.60 6.40 -6.18
CA THR A 556 -30.19 5.75 -7.36
C THR A 556 -30.31 6.73 -8.52
N GLY A 557 -30.50 6.19 -9.73
CA GLY A 557 -30.73 6.97 -10.95
C GLY A 557 -29.53 6.97 -11.90
N GLU A 558 -29.58 7.80 -12.94
CA GLU A 558 -28.58 7.81 -14.00
C GLU A 558 -27.40 8.75 -13.73
N LEU A 559 -26.21 8.33 -14.17
CA LEU A 559 -24.99 9.12 -14.24
C LEU A 559 -25.12 10.20 -15.33
N SER A 560 -25.11 11.48 -14.97
CA SER A 560 -25.37 12.59 -15.89
C SER A 560 -24.37 13.75 -15.72
N ALA A 561 -24.21 14.56 -16.77
CA ALA A 561 -23.24 15.67 -16.80
C ALA A 561 -23.50 16.76 -15.73
N ASP A 562 -24.73 16.91 -15.23
CA ASP A 562 -25.07 17.83 -14.14
C ASP A 562 -24.59 17.35 -12.77
N LYS A 563 -24.35 16.03 -12.62
CA LYS A 563 -23.97 15.37 -11.37
C LYS A 563 -22.50 14.93 -11.34
N ALA A 564 -21.81 14.96 -12.49
CA ALA A 564 -20.46 14.45 -12.65
C ALA A 564 -19.48 15.51 -13.16
N LEU A 565 -18.21 15.33 -12.83
CA LEU A 565 -17.10 15.95 -13.56
C LEU A 565 -16.89 15.13 -14.85
N VAL A 566 -16.87 15.79 -16.00
CA VAL A 566 -16.78 15.13 -17.32
C VAL A 566 -15.62 15.64 -18.14
N GLY A 567 -15.10 14.78 -19.02
CA GLY A 567 -14.11 15.15 -20.03
C GLY A 567 -14.61 16.22 -21.00
N VAL A 568 -13.65 16.93 -21.60
CA VAL A 568 -13.89 18.02 -22.55
C VAL A 568 -13.98 17.49 -23.98
N HIS A 569 -13.23 16.45 -24.30
CA HIS A 569 -13.08 15.92 -25.65
C HIS A 569 -13.53 14.46 -25.76
N SER A 570 -13.89 14.05 -26.98
CA SER A 570 -14.08 12.65 -27.32
C SER A 570 -12.79 11.86 -27.09
N LEU A 571 -12.90 10.63 -26.59
CA LEU A 571 -11.79 9.72 -26.29
C LEU A 571 -10.83 10.23 -25.18
N GLU A 572 -11.16 11.30 -24.46
CA GLU A 572 -10.35 11.78 -23.32
C GLU A 572 -10.31 10.76 -22.18
N GLN A 573 -11.40 9.99 -22.03
CA GLN A 573 -11.55 8.93 -21.04
C GLN A 573 -11.20 9.38 -19.61
N LEU A 574 -11.82 10.47 -19.15
CA LEU A 574 -11.63 10.98 -17.79
C LEU A 574 -11.86 9.87 -16.75
N GLY A 575 -10.89 9.68 -15.84
CA GLY A 575 -10.91 8.61 -14.85
C GLY A 575 -10.31 7.28 -15.32
N SER A 576 -9.73 7.22 -16.53
CA SER A 576 -8.87 6.11 -16.98
C SER A 576 -7.61 5.97 -16.13
N GLU A 577 -7.08 7.09 -15.64
CA GLU A 577 -6.09 7.12 -14.56
C GLU A 577 -6.78 7.04 -13.19
N PRO A 578 -6.13 6.43 -12.17
CA PRO A 578 -6.73 6.28 -10.85
C PRO A 578 -7.20 7.62 -10.26
N VAL A 579 -8.46 7.67 -9.83
CA VAL A 579 -8.96 8.74 -8.94
C VAL A 579 -8.36 8.52 -7.56
N ILE A 580 -7.71 9.54 -6.99
CA ILE A 580 -6.93 9.41 -5.76
C ILE A 580 -7.70 10.01 -4.59
N ALA A 581 -8.08 9.17 -3.63
CA ALA A 581 -8.61 9.63 -2.35
C ALA A 581 -7.47 10.18 -1.46
N LEU A 582 -7.68 11.37 -0.90
CA LEU A 582 -6.79 12.00 0.06
C LEU A 582 -7.23 11.66 1.50
N ARG A 583 -6.28 11.65 2.44
CA ARG A 583 -6.57 11.36 3.86
C ARG A 583 -7.45 12.37 4.58
N ASN A 584 -7.62 13.56 4.01
CA ASN A 584 -8.51 14.60 4.54
C ASN A 584 -9.96 14.47 4.03
N GLY A 585 -10.28 13.41 3.28
CA GLY A 585 -11.60 13.16 2.72
C GLY A 585 -11.83 13.71 1.32
N ASN A 586 -10.91 14.51 0.77
CA ASN A 586 -11.00 15.02 -0.61
C ASN A 586 -10.46 14.02 -1.63
N TYR A 587 -10.56 14.35 -2.92
CA TYR A 587 -10.04 13.48 -3.97
C TYR A 587 -9.48 14.25 -5.17
N LEU A 588 -8.63 13.59 -5.93
CA LEU A 588 -8.01 14.11 -7.15
C LEU A 588 -8.47 13.28 -8.35
N VAL A 589 -8.78 13.97 -9.45
CA VAL A 589 -9.11 13.36 -10.73
C VAL A 589 -8.05 13.75 -11.76
N SER A 590 -7.36 12.76 -12.32
CA SER A 590 -6.38 12.96 -13.39
C SER A 590 -7.04 12.93 -14.76
N SER A 591 -6.67 13.88 -15.62
CA SER A 591 -6.95 13.88 -17.04
C SER A 591 -5.64 14.10 -17.82
N PRO A 592 -4.83 13.05 -18.04
CA PRO A 592 -3.55 13.19 -18.73
C PRO A 592 -3.70 13.58 -20.21
N ALA A 593 -4.84 13.24 -20.83
CA ALA A 593 -5.16 13.59 -22.21
C ALA A 593 -5.67 15.03 -22.36
N TRP A 594 -5.83 15.79 -21.26
CA TRP A 594 -6.32 17.16 -21.35
C TRP A 594 -5.36 18.07 -22.14
N GLY A 595 -5.92 18.87 -23.05
CA GLY A 595 -5.17 19.77 -23.94
C GLY A 595 -4.78 19.16 -25.31
N MET A 596 -5.44 18.09 -25.75
CA MET A 596 -5.28 17.54 -27.10
C MET A 596 -5.37 18.61 -28.21
N PRO A 597 -4.62 18.44 -29.32
CA PRO A 597 -3.80 17.29 -29.71
C PRO A 597 -2.40 17.23 -29.07
N SER A 598 -2.02 18.24 -28.28
CA SER A 598 -0.73 18.33 -27.59
C SER A 598 -0.97 18.33 -26.07
N PRO A 599 -1.31 17.17 -25.48
CA PRO A 599 -1.86 17.09 -24.14
C PRO A 599 -0.85 17.59 -23.10
N ILE A 600 -1.22 18.64 -22.35
CA ILE A 600 -0.41 19.12 -21.21
C ILE A 600 -0.85 18.47 -19.89
N GLY A 601 -1.98 17.77 -19.89
CA GLY A 601 -2.56 17.08 -18.74
C GLY A 601 -3.16 18.04 -17.71
N ALA A 602 -4.14 17.54 -16.97
CA ALA A 602 -4.83 18.26 -15.91
C ALA A 602 -5.05 17.37 -14.68
N VAL A 603 -5.02 17.98 -13.49
CA VAL A 603 -5.37 17.35 -12.23
C VAL A 603 -6.40 18.22 -11.53
N THR A 604 -7.61 17.68 -11.36
CA THR A 604 -8.73 18.37 -10.71
C THR A 604 -8.79 17.96 -9.26
N TRP A 605 -8.76 18.92 -8.33
CA TRP A 605 -9.09 18.69 -6.93
C TRP A 605 -10.60 18.80 -6.73
N ALA A 606 -11.18 17.89 -5.97
CA ALA A 606 -12.60 17.93 -5.65
C ALA A 606 -12.87 17.70 -4.16
N ASN A 607 -13.87 18.40 -3.63
CA ASN A 607 -14.29 18.30 -2.24
C ASN A 607 -15.05 16.98 -2.04
N GLY A 608 -14.55 16.07 -1.20
CA GLY A 608 -15.20 14.78 -1.02
C GLY A 608 -16.46 14.79 -0.14
N ARG A 609 -16.95 15.96 0.27
CA ARG A 609 -18.25 16.12 0.94
C ARG A 609 -19.38 16.57 0.02
N SER A 610 -19.04 17.13 -1.15
CA SER A 610 -20.03 17.69 -2.09
C SER A 610 -19.76 17.34 -3.55
N GLY A 611 -18.60 16.76 -3.84
CA GLY A 611 -18.12 16.54 -5.20
C GLY A 611 -17.80 17.83 -5.95
N LEU A 612 -17.63 17.66 -7.25
CA LEU A 612 -17.54 18.70 -8.27
C LEU A 612 -18.26 18.18 -9.53
N SER A 613 -19.05 19.02 -10.17
CA SER A 613 -19.65 18.72 -11.49
C SER A 613 -19.29 19.77 -12.53
N GLY A 614 -19.49 19.44 -13.80
CA GLY A 614 -19.13 20.25 -14.95
C GLY A 614 -17.93 19.70 -15.72
N VAL A 615 -17.30 20.53 -16.54
CA VAL A 615 -16.24 20.11 -17.48
C VAL A 615 -14.85 20.43 -16.92
N VAL A 616 -13.86 19.55 -17.14
CA VAL A 616 -12.45 19.81 -16.80
C VAL A 616 -11.94 21.07 -17.50
N SER A 617 -11.35 22.01 -16.76
CA SER A 617 -10.88 23.28 -17.32
C SER A 617 -9.71 23.87 -16.53
N SER A 618 -9.04 24.88 -17.10
CA SER A 618 -7.99 25.63 -16.38
C SER A 618 -8.51 26.44 -15.19
N THR A 619 -9.82 26.59 -15.01
CA THR A 619 -10.41 27.30 -13.87
C THR A 619 -10.70 26.38 -12.68
N ASN A 620 -10.70 25.06 -12.88
CA ASN A 620 -10.92 24.08 -11.82
C ASN A 620 -9.78 23.07 -11.65
N SER A 621 -8.78 23.11 -12.54
CA SER A 621 -7.68 22.14 -12.57
C SER A 621 -6.30 22.79 -12.51
N MET A 622 -5.36 22.06 -11.91
CA MET A 622 -3.93 22.28 -12.14
C MET A 622 -3.57 21.72 -13.51
N THR A 623 -2.78 22.44 -14.30
CA THR A 623 -2.40 22.04 -15.66
C THR A 623 -0.88 21.93 -15.79
N GLY A 624 -0.42 20.98 -16.62
CA GLY A 624 1.01 20.79 -16.86
C GLY A 624 1.66 21.97 -17.58
N PRO A 625 2.99 22.14 -17.45
CA PRO A 625 3.71 23.25 -18.06
C PRO A 625 3.96 23.09 -19.57
N MET A 626 3.92 21.85 -20.09
CA MET A 626 4.20 21.52 -21.50
C MET A 626 3.74 20.10 -21.85
N ALA A 627 3.60 19.82 -23.15
CA ALA A 627 2.97 18.58 -23.64
C ALA A 627 3.82 17.30 -23.49
N GLU A 628 5.12 17.44 -23.27
CA GLU A 628 6.06 16.29 -23.22
C GLU A 628 6.08 15.56 -21.87
N SER A 629 5.41 16.11 -20.85
CA SER A 629 5.22 15.47 -19.54
C SER A 629 3.83 15.85 -19.02
N PRO A 630 2.76 15.24 -19.58
CA PRO A 630 1.39 15.59 -19.21
C PRO A 630 1.16 15.36 -17.72
N LEU A 631 0.59 16.36 -17.06
CA LEU A 631 0.27 16.27 -15.63
C LEU A 631 -0.77 15.17 -15.37
N GLY A 632 -0.61 14.43 -14.28
CA GLY A 632 -1.59 13.42 -13.86
C GLY A 632 -1.40 12.03 -14.47
N ASN A 633 -0.44 11.84 -15.38
CA ASN A 633 -0.04 10.51 -15.86
C ASN A 633 0.86 9.82 -14.83
N ASN A 634 0.29 8.93 -14.01
CA ASN A 634 1.01 8.12 -13.00
C ASN A 634 1.97 8.89 -12.05
N GLY A 635 1.67 10.18 -11.79
CA GLY A 635 2.56 11.12 -11.11
C GLY A 635 2.01 11.70 -9.80
N LEU A 636 0.90 11.20 -9.28
CA LEU A 636 0.28 11.73 -8.06
C LEU A 636 0.47 10.78 -6.88
N VAL A 637 0.97 11.28 -5.76
CA VAL A 637 1.23 10.49 -4.55
C VAL A 637 0.51 11.10 -3.36
N PRO A 638 -0.55 10.49 -2.81
CA PRO A 638 -1.21 10.98 -1.60
C PRO A 638 -0.29 10.82 -0.38
N LEU A 639 -0.27 11.82 0.50
CA LEU A 639 0.56 11.85 1.70
C LEU A 639 -0.26 11.61 2.99
N GLY A 640 0.46 11.26 4.05
CA GLY A 640 -0.07 10.87 5.37
C GLY A 640 -0.95 11.92 6.07
N ASP A 641 -0.86 13.19 5.68
CA ASP A 641 -1.55 14.33 6.30
C ASP A 641 -2.62 14.95 5.39
N GLY A 642 -2.96 14.29 4.27
CA GLY A 642 -3.94 14.75 3.31
C GLY A 642 -3.38 15.68 2.23
N ASN A 643 -2.08 15.97 2.25
CA ASN A 643 -1.36 16.59 1.14
C ASN A 643 -1.04 15.56 0.04
N TYR A 644 -0.44 16.00 -1.05
CA TYR A 644 0.01 15.10 -2.11
C TYR A 644 1.27 15.61 -2.80
N LEU A 645 2.01 14.70 -3.43
CA LEU A 645 3.08 15.05 -4.35
C LEU A 645 2.59 15.00 -5.79
N VAL A 646 3.14 15.89 -6.60
CA VAL A 646 3.07 15.86 -8.05
C VAL A 646 4.47 15.58 -8.57
N LEU A 647 4.63 14.44 -9.21
CA LEU A 647 5.86 13.94 -9.81
C LEU A 647 5.75 14.13 -11.31
N THR A 648 6.69 14.86 -11.90
CA THR A 648 6.78 14.99 -13.36
C THR A 648 7.93 14.14 -13.87
N ALA A 649 7.64 13.25 -14.82
CA ALA A 649 8.67 12.47 -15.49
C ALA A 649 9.45 13.35 -16.49
N PRO A 650 10.71 13.02 -16.78
CA PRO A 650 11.47 13.75 -17.78
C PRO A 650 10.97 13.52 -19.21
N SER A 651 11.13 14.52 -20.08
CA SER A 651 10.98 14.33 -21.52
C SER A 651 12.06 13.41 -22.07
N ILE A 652 11.67 12.38 -22.83
CA ILE A 652 12.58 11.44 -23.50
C ILE A 652 13.43 12.09 -24.61
N ALA A 653 13.19 13.36 -24.95
CA ALA A 653 13.85 14.05 -26.06
C ALA A 653 15.18 14.75 -25.69
N SER A 654 15.58 14.76 -24.41
CA SER A 654 16.82 15.40 -23.94
C SER A 654 17.83 14.39 -23.38
N PRO A 655 19.14 14.52 -23.67
CA PRO A 655 20.20 13.69 -23.09
C PRO A 655 20.38 13.91 -21.58
N THR A 656 19.93 15.06 -21.05
CA THR A 656 19.84 15.33 -19.61
C THR A 656 18.38 15.55 -19.24
N GLN A 657 17.82 14.56 -18.56
CA GLN A 657 16.41 14.51 -18.21
C GLN A 657 16.19 15.19 -16.85
N ILE A 658 15.15 16.03 -16.70
CA ILE A 658 14.80 16.66 -15.41
C ILE A 658 13.50 16.06 -14.90
N ALA A 659 13.51 15.54 -13.68
CA ALA A 659 12.30 15.18 -12.95
C ALA A 659 12.03 16.21 -11.86
N THR A 660 10.75 16.44 -11.53
CA THR A 660 10.37 17.33 -10.43
C THR A 660 9.52 16.60 -9.41
N VAL A 661 9.75 16.91 -8.13
CA VAL A 661 8.95 16.47 -7.00
C VAL A 661 8.34 17.73 -6.38
N THR A 662 7.02 17.88 -6.49
CA THR A 662 6.31 19.08 -6.02
C THR A 662 5.35 18.70 -4.91
N LEU A 663 5.50 19.31 -3.73
CA LEU A 663 4.56 19.16 -2.61
C LEU A 663 3.37 20.12 -2.76
N VAL A 664 2.15 19.60 -2.67
CA VAL A 664 0.91 20.39 -2.84
C VAL A 664 -0.02 20.23 -1.64
N ASP A 665 -0.60 21.35 -1.19
CA ASP A 665 -1.62 21.38 -0.12
C ASP A 665 -2.93 20.74 -0.61
N GLY A 666 -3.28 19.58 -0.05
CA GLY A 666 -4.49 18.85 -0.43
C GLY A 666 -5.76 19.35 0.27
N ALA A 667 -5.67 20.34 1.15
CA ALA A 667 -6.84 20.92 1.82
C ALA A 667 -7.56 21.96 0.95
N ARG A 668 -6.96 22.40 -0.16
CA ARG A 668 -7.51 23.46 -1.02
C ARG A 668 -7.37 23.10 -2.50
N PRO A 669 -8.28 23.60 -3.35
CA PRO A 669 -8.10 23.53 -4.78
C PRO A 669 -6.78 24.20 -5.18
N THR A 670 -6.02 23.55 -6.04
CA THR A 670 -4.89 24.18 -6.74
C THR A 670 -5.24 24.30 -8.21
N ILE A 671 -5.25 25.53 -8.72
CA ILE A 671 -5.61 25.85 -10.11
C ILE A 671 -4.42 26.49 -10.81
N GLY A 672 -4.29 26.28 -12.12
CA GLY A 672 -3.18 26.83 -12.92
C GLY A 672 -1.91 25.97 -12.88
N SER A 673 -0.73 26.60 -12.97
CA SER A 673 0.55 25.89 -13.01
C SER A 673 0.98 25.35 -11.64
N ALA A 674 1.75 24.26 -11.66
CA ALA A 674 2.30 23.65 -10.44
C ALA A 674 3.16 24.66 -9.62
N PRO A 675 3.09 24.63 -8.27
CA PRO A 675 3.76 25.60 -7.42
C PRO A 675 5.28 25.43 -7.43
N VAL A 676 5.98 26.39 -8.04
CA VAL A 676 7.44 26.37 -8.26
C VAL A 676 8.23 26.39 -6.94
N GLU A 677 7.70 27.02 -5.90
CA GLU A 677 8.38 27.21 -4.61
C GLU A 677 8.59 25.90 -3.83
N THR A 678 7.77 24.89 -4.13
CA THR A 678 7.81 23.54 -3.54
C THR A 678 8.34 22.47 -4.48
N SER A 679 8.68 22.85 -5.71
CA SER A 679 9.22 21.92 -6.70
C SER A 679 10.72 21.77 -6.49
N ILE A 680 11.15 20.56 -6.13
CA ILE A 680 12.56 20.18 -6.18
C ILE A 680 12.83 19.51 -7.53
N ARG A 681 13.84 20.01 -8.24
CA ARG A 681 14.27 19.47 -9.55
C ARG A 681 15.50 18.60 -9.36
N GLY A 682 15.50 17.43 -10.01
CA GLY A 682 16.64 16.53 -10.01
C GLY A 682 17.01 16.08 -11.42
N ILE A 683 18.31 15.93 -11.66
CA ILE A 683 18.86 15.40 -12.90
C ILE A 683 18.67 13.88 -12.92
N VAL A 684 18.16 13.38 -14.04
CA VAL A 684 18.02 11.96 -14.36
C VAL A 684 18.92 11.69 -15.57
N PRO A 685 20.02 10.95 -15.43
CA PRO A 685 20.76 10.44 -16.58
C PRO A 685 19.91 9.41 -17.34
N PHE A 686 20.18 9.19 -18.62
CA PHE A 686 19.54 8.10 -19.37
C PHE A 686 19.78 6.75 -18.67
N ASN A 687 18.72 6.02 -18.34
CA ASN A 687 18.75 4.80 -17.50
C ASN A 687 19.40 4.97 -16.11
N GLY A 688 19.56 6.20 -15.63
CA GLY A 688 20.13 6.53 -14.33
C GLY A 688 19.11 6.53 -13.19
N PRO A 689 19.58 6.72 -11.93
CA PRO A 689 18.70 6.81 -10.78
C PRO A 689 17.81 8.05 -10.86
N LYS A 690 16.52 7.88 -10.51
CA LYS A 690 15.55 8.97 -10.40
C LYS A 690 15.64 9.63 -9.02
N PRO A 691 15.14 10.86 -8.85
CA PRO A 691 15.00 11.46 -7.53
C PRO A 691 14.17 10.56 -6.61
N THR A 692 14.64 10.39 -5.39
CA THR A 692 13.92 9.68 -4.32
C THR A 692 13.28 10.70 -3.39
N TYR A 693 12.33 10.27 -2.55
CA TYR A 693 11.70 11.18 -1.61
C TYR A 693 11.33 10.52 -0.29
N ALA A 694 11.29 11.32 0.76
CA ALA A 694 10.72 10.97 2.05
C ALA A 694 9.95 12.17 2.61
N TYR A 695 8.81 11.92 3.25
CA TYR A 695 7.97 12.98 3.80
C TYR A 695 7.72 12.75 5.29
N ASP A 696 8.01 13.76 6.10
CA ASP A 696 7.60 13.82 7.50
C ASP A 696 6.30 14.60 7.62
N PRO A 697 5.14 13.95 7.82
CA PRO A 697 3.86 14.64 7.96
C PRO A 697 3.78 15.48 9.24
N SER A 698 4.49 15.09 10.31
CA SER A 698 4.46 15.82 11.59
C SER A 698 5.16 17.18 11.50
N ARG A 699 6.22 17.24 10.69
CA ARG A 699 7.01 18.46 10.43
C ARG A 699 6.73 19.06 9.05
N ARG A 700 5.80 18.48 8.30
CA ARG A 700 5.47 18.78 6.89
C ARG A 700 6.70 19.03 6.03
N THR A 701 7.70 18.18 6.20
CA THR A 701 9.02 18.33 5.59
C THR A 701 9.20 17.26 4.53
N LEU A 702 9.50 17.69 3.30
CA LEU A 702 9.85 16.85 2.19
C LEU A 702 11.38 16.82 2.04
N LEU A 703 11.95 15.62 2.02
CA LEU A 703 13.31 15.35 1.59
C LEU A 703 13.26 14.75 0.19
N VAL A 704 14.15 15.19 -0.69
CA VAL A 704 14.31 14.65 -2.04
C VAL A 704 15.77 14.30 -2.24
N GLY A 705 16.07 13.01 -2.39
CA GLY A 705 17.39 12.56 -2.78
C GLY A 705 17.60 12.75 -4.27
N ARG A 706 18.75 13.31 -4.66
CA ARG A 706 19.16 13.55 -6.04
C ARG A 706 20.49 12.82 -6.29
N PRO A 707 20.44 11.49 -6.52
CA PRO A 707 21.63 10.64 -6.44
C PRO A 707 22.70 11.00 -7.46
N SER A 708 22.30 11.37 -8.68
CA SER A 708 23.21 11.79 -9.74
C SER A 708 23.92 13.12 -9.45
N GLU A 709 23.38 13.92 -8.54
CA GLU A 709 23.96 15.19 -8.11
C GLU A 709 24.69 15.04 -6.75
N ASN A 710 24.60 13.87 -6.10
CA ASN A 710 25.09 13.62 -4.75
C ASN A 710 24.55 14.63 -3.72
N ILE A 711 23.26 14.97 -3.80
CA ILE A 711 22.61 15.95 -2.93
C ILE A 711 21.30 15.39 -2.39
N VAL A 712 20.96 15.75 -1.15
CA VAL A 712 19.59 15.69 -0.63
C VAL A 712 19.08 17.11 -0.46
N SER A 713 17.92 17.41 -1.05
CA SER A 713 17.24 18.69 -0.90
C SER A 713 16.10 18.56 0.11
N LYS A 714 15.93 19.57 0.95
CA LYS A 714 14.90 19.63 1.98
C LYS A 714 14.01 20.85 1.79
N THR A 715 12.69 20.68 1.80
CA THR A 715 11.72 21.79 1.86
C THR A 715 10.65 21.51 2.92
N THR A 716 10.01 22.56 3.42
CA THR A 716 8.95 22.48 4.43
C THR A 716 7.75 23.32 4.00
N LEU A 717 6.56 22.73 4.11
CA LEU A 717 5.28 23.43 3.96
C LEU A 717 5.02 24.28 5.22
N LYS A 718 5.03 25.60 5.12
CA LYS A 718 4.64 26.46 6.26
C LYS A 718 3.12 26.50 6.33
N SER A 719 2.55 26.41 7.53
CA SER A 719 1.12 26.64 7.70
C SER A 719 0.78 28.06 7.21
N SER A 720 -0.18 28.21 6.29
CA SER A 720 -0.72 29.53 5.99
C SER A 720 -1.35 30.08 7.28
N ALA A 721 -0.68 31.05 7.90
CA ALA A 721 -1.28 31.85 8.95
C ALA A 721 -2.50 32.55 8.34
N HIS A 722 -3.63 32.36 8.98
CA HIS A 722 -4.87 33.09 8.76
C HIS A 722 -4.58 34.59 8.52
N PRO A 723 -4.87 35.20 7.35
CA PRO A 723 -5.26 36.59 7.39
C PRO A 723 -6.61 36.56 8.11
N ARG A 724 -6.62 36.91 9.40
CA ARG A 724 -7.84 37.41 10.02
C ARG A 724 -8.39 38.44 9.04
N HIS A 725 -9.59 38.19 8.52
CA HIS A 725 -10.35 39.20 7.82
C HIS A 725 -10.22 40.47 8.66
N SER A 726 -9.56 41.49 8.10
CA SER A 726 -9.69 42.83 8.62
C SER A 726 -11.18 43.10 8.68
N GLU A 727 -11.67 43.40 9.88
CA GLU A 727 -12.97 44.01 10.09
C GLU A 727 -13.10 45.12 9.05
N ARG A 728 -14.02 44.93 8.09
CA ARG A 728 -14.41 46.03 7.21
C ARG A 728 -14.97 47.12 8.14
N PRO A 729 -14.53 48.38 8.01
CA PRO A 729 -15.09 49.45 8.81
C PRO A 729 -16.58 49.56 8.49
N ILE A 730 -17.40 49.51 9.54
CA ILE A 730 -18.84 49.78 9.51
C ILE A 730 -19.03 51.14 8.84
N PRO A 731 -19.84 51.27 7.77
CA PRO A 731 -20.14 52.57 7.21
C PRO A 731 -21.01 53.34 8.20
N THR A 732 -20.43 54.39 8.80
CA THR A 732 -21.13 55.38 9.62
C THR A 732 -22.24 56.02 8.80
N ILE A 733 -23.49 55.62 9.05
CA ILE A 733 -24.67 56.36 8.59
C ILE A 733 -24.77 57.63 9.44
N LEU A 734 -24.53 58.77 8.80
CA LEU A 734 -24.81 60.11 9.32
C LEU A 734 -26.32 60.30 9.47
N LEU A 735 -26.86 60.03 10.65
CA LEU A 735 -28.18 60.52 11.07
C LEU A 735 -28.07 62.00 11.40
N HIS A 736 -28.52 62.85 10.47
CA HIS A 736 -28.85 64.24 10.76
C HIS A 736 -30.15 64.28 11.57
N SER A 737 -30.03 64.57 12.86
CA SER A 737 -31.14 65.10 13.65
C SER A 737 -31.47 66.52 13.19
N ARG A 738 -32.73 66.80 12.86
CA ARG A 738 -33.30 68.14 13.05
C ARG A 738 -34.66 68.06 13.74
N PRO A 739 -35.00 69.07 14.55
CA PRO A 739 -36.04 68.96 15.55
C PRO A 739 -37.42 69.37 15.02
N ARG A 740 -38.43 68.87 15.76
CA ARG A 740 -39.89 69.02 15.65
C ARG A 740 -40.59 68.03 14.75
#